data_AF-A0A8H5XN82-F1
#
_entry.id   AF-A0A8H5XN82-F1
#
_cell.length_a   1.000
_cell.length_b   1.000
_cell.length_c   1.000
_cell.angle_alpha   90.00
_cell.angle_beta   90.00
_cell.angle_gamma   90.00
#
_symmetry.space_group_name_H-M   'P 1'
#
loop_
_entity.id
_entity.type
_entity.pdbx_description
1 polymer ?
#
loop_
_entity_poly.entity_id
_entity_poly.type
_entity_poly.pdbx_seq_one_letter_code
_entity_poly.pdbx_strand_id
1 'polypeptide(L)'
;MVAYSIAIFFDHCPGFLSLNSSSISPGLFLIMSTSIHEETHADLATGSLQEFFKQNPSVQIIILQWVDICGISRTRLLPASRFKNLLRSGSHLNCAPLDTLVPTTAEFIPQLFALFNGKGKIYPDISSIRTMKHDASGIGNAAHCVGTVDFQNTDARLLLRNIVQKAEESHGLKFLVGIELEFCFLVPGTLEAAEPAKPGVAGTFGTLRSKVWPILNEIIVAFSEAGIKVEQVIKEYGTSAYEVALPPLSPIEAVDTYYYAKELIQNVAHKYGILATFYPTPYDGEQGQKSGQHIHISATPTEENKDWNPDDTLAGILSHIPALMALGMCQVDSYERVNIGRMCTGGLIRVNDATSNSYAMVAGIIGAALDSKPLTIRNATEFTMMYSEEEREKMGLTKLLPTSLEVALKELEDDRAWADGVLGQGTNYEAMSTPSLTNVQQVRDFVETKHDKPYDVIDPRKAELPEGFVVCIIGAGGAAGSGMARSFAQAGVAGMIIAARSQKTLEATTTEVGDINASIKVASVVCDITSNESVANIASTVKSQFNGRLDAVFVNCGFSGPLSKATVLEEDFEDVQKAFATHCQGTWLAAHHLLPFLLESKGSFIVISSISAQSLIGFGTTSHYCTSKLAQARMIEMIHAQYADKGVFVASVHPGGMQSEFSRAASKDIQHLLTDSPDLVGAFSVWLLKAEGMGKRRGALNGRWLSCKWDVVELEAKFDSIQQQDLLKFRMVV
;
A
#
# COMPACT_ATOMS: atom_id res chain seq x y z
N MET A 1 13.45 -23.70 -35.54
CA MET A 1 12.80 -23.38 -34.26
C MET A 1 13.67 -23.92 -33.14
N VAL A 2 14.61 -23.12 -32.65
CA VAL A 2 15.27 -23.41 -31.38
C VAL A 2 14.53 -22.54 -30.36
N ALA A 3 13.60 -23.14 -29.61
CA ALA A 3 12.99 -22.50 -28.46
C ALA A 3 14.05 -22.52 -27.35
N TYR A 4 14.61 -21.35 -27.03
CA TYR A 4 15.49 -21.21 -25.88
C TYR A 4 14.62 -21.09 -24.63
N SER A 5 14.39 -22.21 -23.95
CA SER A 5 13.89 -22.21 -22.57
C SER A 5 15.09 -22.06 -21.64
N ILE A 6 15.27 -20.89 -21.02
CA ILE A 6 16.33 -20.65 -20.02
C ILE A 6 15.66 -20.43 -18.66
N ALA A 7 16.07 -21.24 -17.68
CA ALA A 7 15.56 -21.20 -16.32
C ALA A 7 16.51 -20.41 -15.42
N ILE A 8 15.99 -19.38 -14.77
CA ILE A 8 16.66 -18.70 -13.65
C ILE A 8 15.64 -18.63 -12.52
N PHE A 9 16.02 -19.19 -11.37
CA PHE A 9 15.24 -19.16 -10.14
C PHE A 9 15.55 -17.84 -9.41
N PHE A 10 14.68 -17.29 -8.56
CA PHE A 10 14.97 -16.05 -7.83
C PHE A 10 14.59 -16.22 -6.35
N ASP A 11 15.52 -15.91 -5.44
CA ASP A 11 15.30 -15.86 -3.98
C ASP A 11 16.34 -14.94 -3.31
N HIS A 12 15.91 -14.13 -2.34
CA HIS A 12 16.68 -13.05 -1.70
C HIS A 12 17.52 -13.47 -0.48
N CYS A 13 18.71 -12.87 -0.32
CA CYS A 13 19.49 -12.76 0.93
C CYS A 13 20.30 -11.45 0.94
N PRO A 14 20.62 -10.86 2.12
CA PRO A 14 20.98 -9.44 2.26
C PRO A 14 22.50 -9.12 2.17
N GLY A 15 22.88 -8.03 1.49
CA GLY A 15 24.25 -7.47 1.41
C GLY A 15 24.31 -6.07 0.73
N PHE A 16 25.30 -5.21 1.07
CA PHE A 16 25.31 -3.72 1.00
C PHE A 16 25.99 -3.03 -0.22
N LEU A 17 25.57 -1.75 -0.52
CA LEU A 17 26.27 -0.48 -1.01
C LEU A 17 27.33 -0.52 -2.16
N SER A 18 27.61 0.46 -3.07
CA SER A 18 27.24 1.87 -3.40
C SER A 18 27.80 2.26 -4.81
N LEU A 19 27.37 3.37 -5.47
CA LEU A 19 28.24 4.45 -6.03
C LEU A 19 27.54 5.53 -6.90
N ASN A 20 27.78 6.79 -6.48
CA ASN A 20 27.87 8.14 -7.09
C ASN A 20 27.61 8.55 -8.57
N SER A 21 27.07 9.80 -8.64
CA SER A 21 27.26 10.94 -9.60
C SER A 21 26.58 10.89 -10.98
N SER A 22 26.05 11.95 -11.62
CA SER A 22 25.99 13.41 -11.42
C SER A 22 25.01 14.07 -12.42
N SER A 23 24.25 15.11 -11.99
CA SER A 23 23.69 16.30 -12.70
C SER A 23 23.23 16.23 -14.19
N ILE A 24 22.04 16.74 -14.58
CA ILE A 24 21.73 18.14 -15.01
C ILE A 24 20.19 18.27 -15.27
N SER A 25 19.59 19.46 -15.02
CA SER A 25 18.18 19.85 -15.30
C SER A 25 18.02 20.65 -16.63
N PRO A 26 16.89 21.32 -16.93
CA PRO A 26 15.51 20.86 -17.17
C PRO A 26 15.04 21.21 -18.62
N GLY A 27 14.02 20.54 -19.17
CA GLY A 27 13.49 20.94 -20.49
C GLY A 27 12.21 20.23 -20.92
N LEU A 28 11.14 21.00 -21.04
CA LEU A 28 9.84 20.68 -21.64
C LEU A 28 9.98 20.33 -23.14
N PHE A 29 9.57 19.14 -23.60
CA PHE A 29 9.19 18.93 -25.01
C PHE A 29 8.14 17.80 -25.18
N LEU A 30 7.05 18.14 -25.88
CA LEU A 30 6.02 17.23 -26.38
C LEU A 30 6.62 16.26 -27.42
N ILE A 31 6.21 14.99 -27.35
CA ILE A 31 6.07 14.15 -28.55
C ILE A 31 4.57 13.99 -28.81
N MET A 32 4.06 14.72 -29.81
CA MET A 32 2.77 14.41 -30.40
C MET A 32 2.89 13.07 -31.14
N SER A 33 2.25 12.03 -30.62
CA SER A 33 1.89 10.89 -31.45
C SER A 33 0.79 11.35 -32.41
N THR A 34 1.14 11.47 -33.69
CA THR A 34 0.17 11.66 -34.77
C THR A 34 -0.84 10.53 -34.72
N SER A 35 -2.13 10.88 -34.66
CA SER A 35 -3.25 9.96 -34.80
C SER A 35 -3.08 9.05 -36.01
N ILE A 36 -2.82 7.76 -35.79
CA ILE A 36 -2.77 6.73 -36.87
C ILE A 36 -4.19 6.37 -37.35
N HIS A 37 -5.24 7.06 -36.92
CA HIS A 37 -6.62 6.69 -37.26
C HIS A 37 -7.13 7.15 -38.63
N GLU A 38 -6.33 7.79 -39.48
CA GLU A 38 -6.88 8.37 -40.71
C GLU A 38 -7.00 7.47 -41.95
N GLU A 39 -6.32 6.31 -42.12
CA GLU A 39 -6.29 5.73 -43.49
C GLU A 39 -6.42 4.21 -43.77
N THR A 40 -6.67 3.28 -42.83
CA THR A 40 -6.58 1.83 -43.22
C THR A 40 -7.77 0.89 -42.96
N HIS A 41 -8.93 1.31 -42.47
CA HIS A 41 -9.98 0.34 -42.10
C HIS A 41 -11.35 0.41 -42.82
N ALA A 42 -11.61 1.42 -43.66
CA ALA A 42 -12.95 1.58 -44.23
C ALA A 42 -13.32 0.52 -45.28
N ASP A 43 -12.38 0.11 -46.15
CA ASP A 43 -12.73 -0.67 -47.35
C ASP A 43 -12.51 -2.18 -47.24
N LEU A 44 -11.62 -2.67 -46.37
CA LEU A 44 -11.35 -4.11 -46.20
C LEU A 44 -12.24 -4.79 -45.13
N ALA A 45 -12.83 -4.02 -44.20
CA ALA A 45 -13.59 -4.54 -43.06
C ALA A 45 -15.08 -4.78 -43.31
N THR A 46 -15.65 -4.24 -44.40
CA THR A 46 -17.09 -4.34 -44.68
C THR A 46 -17.51 -5.72 -45.20
N GLY A 47 -16.63 -6.41 -45.95
CA GLY A 47 -16.90 -7.74 -46.50
C GLY A 47 -16.87 -8.86 -45.45
N SER A 48 -15.84 -8.88 -44.59
CA SER A 48 -15.67 -9.90 -43.54
C SER A 48 -16.76 -9.82 -42.47
N LEU A 49 -17.18 -8.62 -42.08
CA LEU A 49 -18.25 -8.40 -41.11
C LEU A 49 -19.62 -8.85 -41.65
N GLN A 50 -19.91 -8.56 -42.92
CA GLN A 50 -21.15 -9.01 -43.55
C GLN A 50 -21.23 -10.53 -43.59
N GLU A 51 -20.12 -11.18 -43.93
CA GLU A 51 -20.02 -12.64 -43.92
C GLU A 51 -20.17 -13.21 -42.49
N PHE A 52 -19.57 -12.58 -41.47
CA PHE A 52 -19.77 -12.99 -40.07
C PHE A 52 -21.25 -13.02 -39.67
N PHE A 53 -22.00 -11.95 -39.93
CA PHE A 53 -23.43 -11.91 -39.58
C PHE A 53 -24.30 -12.81 -40.47
N LYS A 54 -23.86 -13.12 -41.69
CA LYS A 54 -24.53 -14.07 -42.57
C LYS A 54 -24.35 -15.51 -42.08
N GLN A 55 -23.15 -15.84 -41.60
CA GLN A 55 -22.86 -17.14 -40.99
C GLN A 55 -23.49 -17.30 -39.61
N ASN A 56 -23.70 -16.18 -38.89
CA ASN A 56 -24.22 -16.17 -37.51
C ASN A 56 -25.48 -15.30 -37.40
N PRO A 57 -26.59 -15.67 -38.09
CA PRO A 57 -27.80 -14.86 -38.16
C PRO A 57 -28.54 -14.74 -36.83
N SER A 58 -28.26 -15.65 -35.89
CA SER A 58 -28.83 -15.62 -34.54
C SER A 58 -28.24 -14.52 -33.67
N VAL A 59 -27.09 -13.92 -34.02
CA VAL A 59 -26.43 -12.90 -33.18
C VAL A 59 -27.26 -11.61 -33.14
N GLN A 60 -27.76 -11.28 -31.95
CA GLN A 60 -28.58 -10.10 -31.67
C GLN A 60 -27.84 -9.04 -30.86
N ILE A 61 -26.86 -9.45 -30.04
CA ILE A 61 -26.11 -8.58 -29.13
C ILE A 61 -24.61 -8.69 -29.44
N ILE A 62 -23.93 -7.55 -29.42
CA ILE A 62 -22.48 -7.45 -29.45
C ILE A 62 -22.01 -6.95 -28.09
N ILE A 63 -21.20 -7.75 -27.41
CA ILE A 63 -20.47 -7.36 -26.21
C ILE A 63 -19.17 -6.72 -26.69
N LEU A 64 -19.12 -5.39 -26.66
CA LEU A 64 -17.90 -4.64 -26.94
C LEU A 64 -17.10 -4.50 -25.65
N GLN A 65 -15.98 -5.22 -25.55
CA GLN A 65 -15.09 -5.25 -24.40
C GLN A 65 -13.86 -4.38 -24.62
N TRP A 66 -13.38 -3.70 -23.58
CA TRP A 66 -12.04 -3.11 -23.53
C TRP A 66 -11.46 -3.33 -22.14
N VAL A 67 -10.16 -3.11 -21.96
CA VAL A 67 -9.49 -3.27 -20.66
C VAL A 67 -8.99 -1.91 -20.21
N ASP A 68 -9.32 -1.53 -18.98
CA ASP A 68 -8.85 -0.28 -18.41
C ASP A 68 -7.39 -0.37 -17.92
N ILE A 69 -6.81 0.76 -17.50
CA ILE A 69 -5.41 0.78 -17.09
C ILE A 69 -5.10 -0.16 -15.92
N CYS A 70 -6.08 -0.42 -15.06
CA CYS A 70 -5.98 -1.33 -13.90
C CYS A 70 -6.08 -2.82 -14.31
N GLY A 71 -6.17 -3.13 -15.60
CA GLY A 71 -6.30 -4.51 -16.07
C GLY A 71 -7.71 -5.09 -15.90
N ILE A 72 -8.72 -4.25 -15.67
CA ILE A 72 -10.11 -4.69 -15.48
C ILE A 72 -10.85 -4.66 -16.81
N SER A 73 -11.48 -5.78 -17.16
CA SER A 73 -12.37 -5.87 -18.32
C SER A 73 -13.63 -5.03 -18.13
N ARG A 74 -13.90 -4.16 -19.10
CA ARG A 74 -15.08 -3.31 -19.20
C ARG A 74 -15.87 -3.69 -20.45
N THR A 75 -17.20 -3.62 -20.39
CA THR A 75 -18.04 -4.02 -21.51
C THR A 75 -19.21 -3.08 -21.74
N ARG A 76 -19.67 -3.01 -22.99
CA ARG A 76 -20.95 -2.43 -23.37
C ARG A 76 -21.69 -3.35 -24.31
N LEU A 77 -22.97 -3.57 -24.01
CA LEU A 77 -23.85 -4.37 -24.84
C LEU A 77 -24.48 -3.46 -25.91
N LEU A 78 -24.28 -3.83 -27.17
CA LEU A 78 -24.84 -3.15 -28.33
C LEU A 78 -25.77 -4.08 -29.09
N PRO A 79 -26.99 -3.66 -29.46
CA PRO A 79 -27.76 -4.38 -30.46
C PRO A 79 -26.96 -4.51 -31.76
N ALA A 80 -27.00 -5.69 -32.40
CA ALA A 80 -26.26 -5.95 -33.63
C ALA A 80 -26.56 -4.92 -34.73
N SER A 81 -27.79 -4.39 -34.78
CA SER A 81 -28.19 -3.30 -35.68
C SER A 81 -27.43 -2.00 -35.40
N ARG A 82 -27.27 -1.62 -34.13
CA ARG A 82 -26.50 -0.44 -33.71
C ARG A 82 -25.02 -0.61 -34.02
N PHE A 83 -24.46 -1.79 -33.76
CA PHE A 83 -23.06 -2.09 -34.06
C PHE A 83 -22.77 -1.99 -35.57
N LYS A 84 -23.63 -2.58 -36.42
CA LYS A 84 -23.54 -2.46 -37.88
C LYS A 84 -23.58 -1.00 -38.35
N ASN A 85 -24.46 -0.19 -37.76
CA ASN A 85 -24.56 1.24 -38.10
C ASN A 85 -23.32 2.03 -37.65
N LEU A 86 -22.79 1.74 -36.47
CA LEU A 86 -21.58 2.35 -35.94
C LEU A 86 -20.39 2.11 -36.89
N LEU A 87 -20.21 0.87 -37.35
CA LEU A 87 -19.14 0.52 -38.28
C LEU A 87 -19.34 1.13 -39.67
N ARG A 88 -20.56 1.09 -40.23
CA ARG A 88 -20.86 1.70 -41.54
C ARG A 88 -20.63 3.21 -41.59
N SER A 89 -20.84 3.90 -40.47
CA SER A 89 -20.67 5.34 -40.38
C SER A 89 -19.25 5.77 -40.04
N GLY A 90 -18.33 4.83 -39.80
CA GLY A 90 -16.99 5.14 -39.27
C GLY A 90 -17.04 5.80 -37.88
N SER A 91 -18.16 5.61 -37.16
CA SER A 91 -18.40 6.24 -35.87
C SER A 91 -17.79 5.41 -34.73
N HIS A 92 -17.91 5.93 -33.51
CA HIS A 92 -17.31 5.40 -32.30
C HIS A 92 -18.31 5.50 -31.14
N LEU A 93 -18.06 4.77 -30.06
CA LEU A 93 -18.74 5.07 -28.80
C LEU A 93 -17.99 6.16 -28.05
N ASN A 94 -18.71 7.02 -27.35
CA ASN A 94 -18.08 7.95 -26.41
C ASN A 94 -17.76 7.22 -25.11
N CYS A 95 -16.59 7.45 -24.54
CA CYS A 95 -16.28 7.03 -23.17
C CYS A 95 -16.01 8.26 -22.28
N ALA A 96 -16.46 8.16 -21.04
CA ALA A 96 -16.07 9.04 -19.96
C ALA A 96 -14.74 8.54 -19.38
N PRO A 97 -13.98 9.37 -18.65
CA PRO A 97 -12.75 8.92 -18.01
C PRO A 97 -12.94 7.74 -17.02
N LEU A 98 -14.11 7.66 -16.36
CA LEU A 98 -14.49 6.50 -15.53
C LEU A 98 -14.67 5.21 -16.33
N ASP A 99 -14.83 5.26 -17.66
CA ASP A 99 -14.82 4.03 -18.45
C ASP A 99 -13.39 3.50 -18.65
N THR A 100 -12.35 4.30 -18.38
CA THR A 100 -10.94 4.01 -18.70
C THR A 100 -10.04 3.95 -17.47
N LEU A 101 -10.54 4.39 -16.31
CA LEU A 101 -9.77 4.53 -15.07
C LEU A 101 -10.70 4.43 -13.86
N VAL A 102 -10.98 3.20 -13.40
CA VAL A 102 -11.68 2.98 -12.11
C VAL A 102 -10.83 2.05 -11.25
N PRO A 103 -10.45 2.46 -10.03
CA PRO A 103 -9.88 1.55 -9.06
C PRO A 103 -10.90 0.46 -8.69
N THR A 104 -10.39 -0.67 -8.20
CA THR A 104 -11.17 -1.84 -7.80
C THR A 104 -12.20 -1.55 -6.70
N THR A 105 -12.07 -0.44 -5.97
CA THR A 105 -13.02 -0.01 -4.94
C THR A 105 -13.77 1.26 -5.37
N ALA A 106 -15.09 1.24 -5.17
CA ALA A 106 -15.99 2.36 -5.50
C ALA A 106 -15.74 3.64 -4.66
N GLU A 107 -14.86 3.55 -3.64
CA GLU A 107 -14.57 4.60 -2.67
C GLU A 107 -13.85 5.82 -3.28
N PHE A 108 -13.13 5.63 -4.39
CA PHE A 108 -12.37 6.69 -5.06
C PHE A 108 -13.16 7.43 -6.15
N ILE A 109 -14.35 6.94 -6.49
CA ILE A 109 -15.20 7.52 -7.56
C ILE A 109 -15.43 9.04 -7.34
N PRO A 110 -15.71 9.55 -6.12
CA PRO A 110 -15.91 10.97 -5.87
C PRO A 110 -14.67 11.85 -6.12
N GLN A 111 -13.47 11.38 -5.76
CA GLN A 111 -12.21 12.13 -5.93
C GLN A 111 -11.78 12.15 -7.40
N LEU A 112 -12.05 11.06 -8.11
CA LEU A 112 -11.78 10.91 -9.52
C LEU A 112 -12.63 11.88 -10.38
N PHE A 113 -13.88 12.19 -9.99
CA PHE A 113 -14.71 13.18 -10.71
C PHE A 113 -14.05 14.56 -10.88
N ALA A 114 -13.18 14.98 -9.97
CA ALA A 114 -12.46 16.26 -10.06
C ALA A 114 -11.36 16.26 -11.14
N LEU A 115 -10.88 15.08 -11.57
CA LEU A 115 -9.84 14.89 -12.59
C LEU A 115 -10.42 14.74 -14.02
N PHE A 116 -11.74 14.67 -14.16
CA PHE A 116 -12.40 14.13 -15.34
C PHE A 116 -13.06 15.17 -16.25
N ASN A 117 -12.27 16.11 -16.77
CA ASN A 117 -12.65 16.85 -17.96
C ASN A 117 -12.14 16.12 -19.22
N GLY A 118 -13.04 15.54 -20.01
CA GLY A 118 -12.69 14.91 -21.29
C GLY A 118 -13.76 13.97 -21.83
N LYS A 119 -13.74 13.72 -23.14
CA LYS A 119 -14.53 12.69 -23.82
C LYS A 119 -13.57 11.83 -24.63
N GLY A 120 -13.42 10.57 -24.24
CA GLY A 120 -12.68 9.58 -25.02
C GLY A 120 -13.57 8.88 -26.04
N LYS A 121 -12.96 8.03 -26.85
CA LYS A 121 -13.64 7.28 -27.92
C LYS A 121 -13.30 5.80 -27.83
N ILE A 122 -14.26 4.93 -28.12
CA ILE A 122 -14.05 3.49 -28.22
C ILE A 122 -14.32 3.05 -29.66
N TYR A 123 -13.31 2.42 -30.26
CA TYR A 123 -13.31 1.89 -31.61
C TYR A 123 -13.29 0.36 -31.58
N PRO A 124 -14.32 -0.32 -32.13
CA PRO A 124 -14.32 -1.77 -32.24
C PRO A 124 -13.24 -2.28 -33.17
N ASP A 125 -12.55 -3.33 -32.75
CA ASP A 125 -11.60 -4.08 -33.56
C ASP A 125 -12.30 -5.32 -34.12
N ILE A 126 -12.81 -5.22 -35.34
CA ILE A 126 -13.61 -6.28 -35.98
C ILE A 126 -12.80 -7.58 -36.14
N SER A 127 -11.47 -7.52 -36.21
CA SER A 127 -10.63 -8.73 -36.29
C SER A 127 -10.77 -9.64 -35.07
N SER A 128 -11.18 -9.09 -33.93
CA SER A 128 -11.37 -9.83 -32.67
C SER A 128 -12.76 -10.45 -32.50
N ILE A 129 -13.68 -10.21 -33.45
CA ILE A 129 -15.08 -10.61 -33.30
C ILE A 129 -15.24 -12.13 -33.29
N ARG A 130 -15.95 -12.65 -32.28
CA ARG A 130 -16.16 -14.09 -32.09
C ARG A 130 -17.53 -14.37 -31.52
N THR A 131 -18.15 -15.48 -31.93
CA THR A 131 -19.46 -15.88 -31.39
C THR A 131 -19.35 -16.42 -29.98
N MET A 132 -20.35 -16.15 -29.15
CA MET A 132 -20.51 -16.78 -27.84
C MET A 132 -21.56 -17.89 -27.94
N LYS A 133 -21.10 -19.11 -28.26
CA LYS A 133 -21.98 -20.28 -28.38
C LYS A 133 -22.30 -20.88 -27.01
N HIS A 134 -21.27 -21.01 -26.18
CA HIS A 134 -21.40 -21.38 -24.78
C HIS A 134 -21.55 -20.12 -23.93
N ASP A 135 -22.78 -19.73 -23.64
CA ASP A 135 -23.05 -18.57 -22.80
C ASP A 135 -23.62 -18.98 -21.44
N ALA A 136 -22.73 -19.09 -20.46
CA ALA A 136 -23.09 -19.31 -19.07
C ALA A 136 -23.62 -18.04 -18.36
N SER A 137 -23.50 -16.85 -18.97
CA SER A 137 -24.06 -15.59 -18.47
C SER A 137 -25.56 -15.44 -18.78
N GLY A 138 -26.10 -16.25 -19.70
CA GLY A 138 -27.51 -16.27 -20.07
C GLY A 138 -27.95 -15.17 -21.03
N ILE A 139 -27.02 -14.38 -21.58
CA ILE A 139 -27.28 -13.33 -22.57
C ILE A 139 -27.81 -13.93 -23.88
N GLY A 140 -27.33 -15.11 -24.28
CA GLY A 140 -27.71 -15.85 -25.49
C GLY A 140 -27.47 -15.06 -26.77
N ASN A 141 -27.26 -15.74 -27.91
CA ASN A 141 -27.27 -15.07 -29.22
C ASN A 141 -26.34 -13.84 -29.30
N ALA A 142 -25.17 -13.92 -28.68
CA ALA A 142 -24.23 -12.81 -28.57
C ALA A 142 -22.92 -13.08 -29.31
N ALA A 143 -22.22 -12.00 -29.66
CA ALA A 143 -20.83 -12.06 -30.09
C ALA A 143 -19.98 -11.09 -29.28
N HIS A 144 -18.75 -11.48 -29.03
CA HIS A 144 -17.75 -10.70 -28.32
C HIS A 144 -16.84 -9.99 -29.31
N CYS A 145 -16.52 -8.72 -29.06
CA CYS A 145 -15.60 -7.92 -29.87
C CYS A 145 -14.78 -7.04 -28.93
N VAL A 146 -13.46 -7.00 -29.12
CA VAL A 146 -12.55 -6.14 -28.36
C VAL A 146 -12.51 -4.76 -29.03
N GLY A 147 -12.48 -3.72 -28.21
CA GLY A 147 -12.34 -2.33 -28.61
C GLY A 147 -11.02 -1.73 -28.17
N THR A 148 -10.63 -0.66 -28.85
CA THR A 148 -9.53 0.23 -28.44
C THR A 148 -10.10 1.57 -28.00
N VAL A 149 -9.49 2.14 -26.99
CA VAL A 149 -9.87 3.36 -26.30
C VAL A 149 -8.88 4.46 -26.68
N ASP A 150 -9.39 5.49 -27.34
CA ASP A 150 -8.67 6.73 -27.58
C ASP A 150 -9.02 7.71 -26.47
N PHE A 151 -8.20 7.72 -25.42
CA PHE A 151 -8.29 8.67 -24.31
C PHE A 151 -6.93 8.82 -23.63
N GLN A 152 -6.27 9.97 -23.80
CA GLN A 152 -5.07 10.36 -23.04
C GLN A 152 -3.99 9.27 -22.88
N ASN A 153 -3.76 8.44 -23.91
CA ASN A 153 -2.80 7.33 -23.89
C ASN A 153 -3.05 6.26 -22.80
N THR A 154 -4.28 6.11 -22.29
CA THR A 154 -4.59 5.13 -21.24
C THR A 154 -4.81 3.70 -21.74
N ASP A 155 -4.83 3.48 -23.06
CA ASP A 155 -5.12 2.17 -23.64
C ASP A 155 -3.85 1.32 -23.79
N ALA A 156 -3.72 0.34 -22.91
CA ALA A 156 -2.62 -0.61 -22.92
C ALA A 156 -2.63 -1.57 -24.13
N ARG A 157 -3.79 -1.81 -24.76
CA ARG A 157 -3.89 -2.64 -25.98
C ARG A 157 -3.31 -1.92 -27.20
N LEU A 158 -3.53 -0.62 -27.32
CA LEU A 158 -2.87 0.24 -28.32
C LEU A 158 -1.38 0.34 -28.05
N LEU A 159 -0.98 0.46 -26.78
CA LEU A 159 0.43 0.41 -26.38
C LEU A 159 1.12 -0.88 -26.86
N LEU A 160 0.51 -2.04 -26.59
CA LEU A 160 1.02 -3.33 -27.06
C LEU A 160 1.06 -3.40 -28.59
N ARG A 161 0.06 -2.85 -29.28
CA ARG A 161 0.04 -2.83 -30.75
C ARG A 161 1.23 -2.05 -31.30
N ASN A 162 1.50 -0.87 -30.72
CA ASN A 162 2.58 0.00 -31.16
C ASN A 162 3.94 -0.63 -30.93
N ILE A 163 4.17 -1.28 -29.77
CA ILE A 163 5.47 -1.91 -29.49
C ILE A 163 5.71 -3.15 -30.37
N VAL A 164 4.65 -3.92 -30.68
CA VAL A 164 4.73 -5.06 -31.61
C VAL A 164 5.05 -4.59 -33.02
N GLN A 165 4.41 -3.50 -33.48
CA GLN A 165 4.73 -2.90 -34.77
C GLN A 165 6.18 -2.40 -34.81
N LYS A 166 6.63 -1.69 -33.78
CA LYS A 166 8.03 -1.22 -33.64
C LYS A 166 9.04 -2.37 -33.62
N ALA A 167 8.69 -3.50 -33.01
CA ALA A 167 9.52 -4.70 -33.02
C ALA A 167 9.72 -5.25 -34.43
N GLU A 168 8.64 -5.35 -35.22
CA GLU A 168 8.71 -5.86 -36.59
C GLU A 168 9.39 -4.86 -37.52
N GLU A 169 8.98 -3.59 -37.51
CA GLU A 169 9.44 -2.58 -38.48
C GLU A 169 10.84 -2.03 -38.19
N SER A 170 11.17 -1.80 -36.93
CA SER A 170 12.44 -1.14 -36.55
C SER A 170 13.52 -2.13 -36.12
N HIS A 171 13.14 -3.33 -35.66
CA HIS A 171 14.07 -4.33 -35.15
C HIS A 171 14.00 -5.65 -35.93
N GLY A 172 13.08 -5.79 -36.89
CA GLY A 172 12.95 -7.00 -37.67
C GLY A 172 12.63 -8.24 -36.82
N LEU A 173 11.85 -8.12 -35.75
CA LEU A 173 11.52 -9.22 -34.83
C LEU A 173 10.01 -9.48 -34.78
N LYS A 174 9.64 -10.76 -34.86
CA LYS A 174 8.27 -11.24 -34.63
C LYS A 174 8.18 -12.01 -33.34
N PHE A 175 7.09 -11.82 -32.61
CA PHE A 175 6.88 -12.44 -31.31
C PHE A 175 5.68 -13.38 -31.30
N LEU A 176 5.79 -14.49 -30.56
CA LEU A 176 4.65 -15.28 -30.10
C LEU A 176 4.63 -15.28 -28.57
N VAL A 177 3.43 -15.25 -28.01
CA VAL A 177 3.19 -15.20 -26.55
C VAL A 177 2.23 -16.32 -26.17
N GLY A 178 2.62 -17.11 -25.17
CA GLY A 178 1.77 -18.09 -24.48
C GLY A 178 1.56 -17.65 -23.02
N ILE A 179 0.37 -17.87 -22.48
CA ILE A 179 0.02 -17.46 -21.12
C ILE A 179 -0.57 -18.64 -20.36
N GLU A 180 0.05 -18.99 -19.24
CA GLU A 180 -0.52 -19.92 -18.25
C GLU A 180 -1.34 -19.13 -17.25
N LEU A 181 -2.57 -19.59 -17.01
CA LEU A 181 -3.53 -18.92 -16.15
C LEU A 181 -3.87 -19.80 -14.95
N GLU A 182 -3.32 -19.47 -13.79
CA GLU A 182 -3.66 -20.13 -12.53
C GLU A 182 -4.88 -19.48 -11.87
N PHE A 183 -5.75 -20.31 -11.27
CA PHE A 183 -6.96 -19.85 -10.59
C PHE A 183 -7.43 -20.83 -9.53
N CYS A 184 -8.27 -20.32 -8.62
CA CYS A 184 -8.92 -21.10 -7.57
C CYS A 184 -10.44 -21.01 -7.64
N PHE A 185 -11.11 -22.09 -7.22
CA PHE A 185 -12.54 -22.05 -6.93
C PHE A 185 -12.80 -21.84 -5.44
N LEU A 186 -13.65 -20.86 -5.11
CA LEU A 186 -14.08 -20.52 -3.76
C LEU A 186 -15.60 -20.66 -3.60
N VAL A 187 -16.03 -20.83 -2.35
CA VAL A 187 -17.45 -20.72 -2.00
C VAL A 187 -17.84 -19.24 -1.93
N PRO A 188 -18.87 -18.78 -2.65
CA PRO A 188 -19.25 -17.36 -2.66
C PRO A 188 -19.62 -16.86 -1.27
N GLY A 189 -19.17 -15.66 -0.92
CA GLY A 189 -19.42 -15.04 0.41
C GLY A 189 -18.57 -15.62 1.53
N THR A 190 -17.67 -16.57 1.25
CA THR A 190 -16.64 -17.05 2.17
C THR A 190 -15.26 -16.93 1.52
N LEU A 191 -14.20 -17.09 2.30
CA LEU A 191 -12.82 -17.24 1.81
C LEU A 191 -12.40 -18.72 1.78
N GLU A 192 -13.37 -19.63 1.72
CA GLU A 192 -13.12 -21.06 1.75
C GLU A 192 -13.03 -21.65 0.34
N ALA A 193 -12.12 -22.61 0.14
CA ALA A 193 -11.99 -23.33 -1.11
C ALA A 193 -13.23 -24.20 -1.42
N ALA A 194 -13.66 -24.22 -2.68
CA ALA A 194 -14.85 -24.95 -3.13
C ALA A 194 -14.70 -26.48 -3.05
N GLU A 195 -13.46 -26.98 -3.07
CA GLU A 195 -13.14 -28.38 -2.77
C GLU A 195 -12.06 -28.46 -1.69
N PRO A 196 -12.26 -29.23 -0.59
CA PRO A 196 -11.26 -29.39 0.45
C PRO A 196 -10.01 -30.10 -0.08
N ALA A 197 -8.86 -29.85 0.57
CA ALA A 197 -7.59 -30.45 0.20
C ALA A 197 -7.70 -31.98 0.14
N LYS A 198 -7.57 -32.54 -1.06
CA LYS A 198 -7.38 -33.98 -1.27
C LYS A 198 -5.89 -34.23 -1.46
N PRO A 199 -5.37 -35.42 -1.11
CA PRO A 199 -4.02 -35.82 -1.44
C PRO A 199 -3.89 -35.98 -2.97
N GLY A 200 -3.60 -34.88 -3.65
CA GLY A 200 -3.19 -34.81 -5.04
C GLY A 200 -1.80 -34.20 -5.10
N VAL A 201 -0.95 -34.72 -5.99
CA VAL A 201 0.37 -34.14 -6.28
C VAL A 201 0.17 -33.14 -7.43
N ALA A 202 0.78 -31.97 -7.36
CA ALA A 202 0.75 -31.00 -8.46
C ALA A 202 1.11 -31.65 -9.79
N GLY A 203 0.43 -31.23 -10.85
CA GLY A 203 0.55 -31.87 -12.17
C GLY A 203 -0.35 -33.08 -12.37
N THR A 204 -1.06 -33.57 -11.34
CA THR A 204 -1.93 -34.76 -11.45
C THR A 204 -3.30 -34.56 -10.83
N PHE A 205 -4.35 -34.95 -11.56
CA PHE A 205 -5.67 -35.08 -10.99
C PHE A 205 -5.78 -36.39 -10.21
N GLY A 206 -6.18 -36.33 -8.93
CA GLY A 206 -6.71 -37.50 -8.24
C GLY A 206 -7.97 -38.02 -8.94
N THR A 207 -8.37 -39.27 -8.68
CA THR A 207 -9.46 -40.01 -9.36
C THR A 207 -10.63 -39.15 -9.87
N LEU A 208 -11.28 -39.52 -10.99
CA LEU A 208 -12.41 -38.82 -11.67
C LEU A 208 -13.68 -38.50 -10.83
N ARG A 209 -13.63 -38.65 -9.51
CA ARG A 209 -14.71 -38.40 -8.53
C ARG A 209 -14.61 -37.01 -7.87
N SER A 210 -13.88 -36.06 -8.46
CA SER A 210 -13.83 -34.68 -7.97
C SER A 210 -15.14 -33.94 -8.31
N LYS A 211 -15.61 -33.10 -7.38
CA LYS A 211 -16.81 -32.28 -7.57
C LYS A 211 -16.59 -31.15 -8.59
N VAL A 212 -15.34 -30.79 -8.87
CA VAL A 212 -15.00 -29.74 -9.84
C VAL A 212 -14.89 -30.24 -11.27
N TRP A 213 -14.86 -31.57 -11.49
CA TRP A 213 -14.68 -32.14 -12.82
C TRP A 213 -15.74 -31.71 -13.85
N PRO A 214 -17.05 -31.66 -13.50
CA PRO A 214 -18.06 -31.14 -14.42
C PRO A 214 -17.82 -29.68 -14.81
N ILE A 215 -17.35 -28.85 -13.87
CA ILE A 215 -17.04 -27.44 -14.10
C ILE A 215 -15.85 -27.30 -15.06
N LEU A 216 -14.74 -28.00 -14.79
CA LEU A 216 -13.56 -27.99 -15.66
C LEU A 216 -13.88 -28.50 -17.07
N ASN A 217 -14.68 -29.56 -17.17
CA ASN A 217 -15.13 -30.08 -18.46
C ASN A 217 -15.95 -29.04 -19.23
N GLU A 218 -16.88 -28.35 -18.56
CA GLU A 218 -17.67 -27.29 -19.20
C GLU A 218 -16.79 -26.09 -19.62
N ILE A 219 -15.77 -25.72 -18.83
CA ILE A 219 -14.78 -24.70 -19.20
C ILE A 219 -14.03 -25.10 -20.48
N ILE A 220 -13.56 -26.35 -20.59
CA ILE A 220 -12.84 -26.85 -21.78
C ILE A 220 -13.74 -26.81 -23.02
N VAL A 221 -15.01 -27.19 -22.88
CA VAL A 221 -16.00 -27.10 -23.97
C VAL A 221 -16.20 -25.64 -24.37
N ALA A 222 -16.38 -24.74 -23.40
CA ALA A 222 -16.55 -23.31 -23.65
C ALA A 222 -15.36 -22.71 -24.40
N PHE A 223 -14.13 -23.09 -24.05
CA PHE A 223 -12.92 -22.69 -24.78
C PHE A 223 -12.92 -23.19 -26.22
N SER A 224 -13.22 -24.48 -26.44
CA SER A 224 -13.28 -25.06 -27.79
C SER A 224 -14.30 -24.34 -28.67
N GLU A 225 -15.49 -24.05 -28.14
CA GLU A 225 -16.54 -23.32 -28.86
C GLU A 225 -16.19 -21.85 -29.12
N ALA A 226 -15.40 -21.24 -28.23
CA ALA A 226 -14.81 -19.92 -28.38
C ALA A 226 -13.63 -19.87 -29.38
N GLY A 227 -13.19 -21.02 -29.90
CA GLY A 227 -12.02 -21.12 -30.78
C GLY A 227 -10.68 -21.09 -30.03
N ILE A 228 -10.69 -21.22 -28.71
CA ILE A 228 -9.49 -21.27 -27.86
C ILE A 228 -9.04 -22.73 -27.75
N LYS A 229 -7.90 -23.05 -28.38
CA LYS A 229 -7.29 -24.38 -28.31
C LYS A 229 -6.40 -24.46 -27.07
N VAL A 230 -6.99 -24.84 -25.94
CA VAL A 230 -6.21 -25.06 -24.71
C VAL A 230 -5.28 -26.25 -24.89
N GLU A 231 -4.01 -26.07 -24.55
CA GLU A 231 -2.98 -27.10 -24.64
C GLU A 231 -3.13 -28.10 -23.49
N GLN A 232 -3.35 -27.58 -22.28
CA GLN A 232 -3.44 -28.39 -21.07
C GLN A 232 -4.28 -27.72 -19.98
N VAL A 233 -4.94 -28.54 -19.16
CA VAL A 233 -5.49 -28.14 -17.85
C VAL A 233 -4.76 -28.93 -16.77
N ILE A 234 -4.24 -28.25 -15.76
CA ILE A 234 -3.36 -28.81 -14.74
C ILE A 234 -3.96 -28.60 -13.35
N LYS A 235 -3.79 -29.58 -12.46
CA LYS A 235 -4.05 -29.40 -11.03
C LYS A 235 -2.81 -28.78 -10.38
N GLU A 236 -2.99 -27.61 -9.78
CA GLU A 236 -1.93 -26.88 -9.08
C GLU A 236 -1.66 -27.38 -7.65
N TYR A 237 -0.61 -26.89 -6.99
CA TYR A 237 -0.26 -27.30 -5.63
C TYR A 237 -1.34 -26.98 -4.58
N GLY A 238 -1.99 -25.83 -4.69
CA GLY A 238 -2.92 -25.32 -3.70
C GLY A 238 -4.31 -25.96 -3.73
N THR A 239 -5.02 -25.84 -2.62
CA THR A 239 -6.39 -26.35 -2.46
C THR A 239 -7.35 -25.75 -3.49
N SER A 240 -8.05 -26.60 -4.26
CA SER A 240 -8.97 -26.14 -5.31
C SER A 240 -8.33 -25.17 -6.33
N ALA A 241 -7.03 -25.32 -6.57
CA ALA A 241 -6.27 -24.55 -7.56
C ALA A 241 -6.04 -25.32 -8.87
N TYR A 242 -6.09 -24.62 -9.99
CA TYR A 242 -5.93 -25.18 -11.33
C TYR A 242 -5.16 -24.20 -12.21
N GLU A 243 -4.57 -24.72 -13.28
CA GLU A 243 -3.93 -23.91 -14.33
C GLU A 243 -4.50 -24.30 -15.70
N VAL A 244 -4.63 -23.32 -16.58
CA VAL A 244 -4.93 -23.51 -18.00
C VAL A 244 -3.78 -22.92 -18.82
N ALA A 245 -3.18 -23.75 -19.68
CA ALA A 245 -2.17 -23.32 -20.65
C ALA A 245 -2.87 -22.88 -21.95
N LEU A 246 -2.84 -21.58 -22.24
CA LEU A 246 -3.41 -21.00 -23.46
C LEU A 246 -2.45 -21.18 -24.65
N PRO A 247 -2.96 -21.26 -25.89
CA PRO A 247 -2.12 -21.48 -27.06
C PRO A 247 -1.17 -20.29 -27.30
N PRO A 248 0.03 -20.53 -27.86
CA PRO A 248 0.90 -19.46 -28.29
C PRO A 248 0.29 -18.74 -29.49
N LEU A 249 0.10 -17.42 -29.38
CA LEU A 249 -0.51 -16.57 -30.40
C LEU A 249 0.33 -15.31 -30.63
N SER A 250 -0.03 -14.49 -31.62
CA SER A 250 0.54 -13.15 -31.74
C SER A 250 0.26 -12.35 -30.45
N PRO A 251 1.10 -11.37 -30.05
CA PRO A 251 1.01 -10.78 -28.71
C PRO A 251 -0.36 -10.17 -28.40
N ILE A 252 -1.00 -9.50 -29.37
CA ILE A 252 -2.35 -8.94 -29.22
C ILE A 252 -3.38 -10.04 -29.05
N GLU A 253 -3.37 -11.06 -29.92
CA GLU A 253 -4.32 -12.17 -29.87
C GLU A 253 -4.16 -13.01 -28.60
N ALA A 254 -2.93 -13.18 -28.10
CA ALA A 254 -2.62 -13.89 -26.87
C ALA A 254 -3.29 -13.20 -25.66
N VAL A 255 -3.13 -11.88 -25.54
CA VAL A 255 -3.71 -11.12 -24.43
C VAL A 255 -5.24 -10.98 -24.57
N ASP A 256 -5.76 -10.75 -25.78
CA ASP A 256 -7.20 -10.78 -26.05
C ASP A 256 -7.82 -12.14 -25.64
N THR A 257 -7.12 -13.25 -25.96
CA THR A 257 -7.54 -14.61 -25.60
C THR A 257 -7.46 -14.86 -24.10
N TYR A 258 -6.45 -14.32 -23.41
CA TYR A 258 -6.32 -14.40 -21.96
C TYR A 258 -7.52 -13.76 -21.23
N TYR A 259 -7.90 -12.53 -21.59
CA TYR A 259 -9.04 -11.85 -20.95
C TYR A 259 -10.35 -12.58 -21.22
N TYR A 260 -10.54 -13.07 -22.45
CA TYR A 260 -11.73 -13.85 -22.77
C TYR A 260 -11.74 -15.21 -22.05
N ALA A 261 -10.58 -15.84 -21.85
CA ALA A 261 -10.49 -17.08 -21.10
C ALA A 261 -10.87 -16.91 -19.62
N LYS A 262 -10.42 -15.81 -18.98
CA LYS A 262 -10.84 -15.46 -17.60
C LYS A 262 -12.35 -15.33 -17.47
N GLU A 263 -12.96 -14.59 -18.40
CA GLU A 263 -14.40 -14.37 -18.46
C GLU A 263 -15.17 -15.70 -18.60
N LEU A 264 -14.73 -16.60 -19.48
CA LEU A 264 -15.36 -17.92 -19.66
C LEU A 264 -15.24 -18.79 -18.40
N ILE A 265 -14.07 -18.81 -17.74
CA ILE A 265 -13.87 -19.53 -16.48
C ILE A 265 -14.83 -19.01 -15.40
N GLN A 266 -14.91 -17.69 -15.24
CA GLN A 266 -15.77 -17.06 -14.22
C GLN A 266 -17.25 -17.29 -14.50
N ASN A 267 -17.68 -17.18 -15.76
CA ASN A 267 -19.08 -17.41 -16.14
C ASN A 267 -19.50 -18.86 -15.90
N VAL A 268 -18.66 -19.83 -16.28
CA VAL A 268 -18.95 -21.24 -15.99
C VAL A 268 -18.97 -21.48 -14.48
N ALA A 269 -17.98 -20.99 -13.72
CA ALA A 269 -17.98 -21.12 -12.26
C ALA A 269 -19.26 -20.56 -11.61
N HIS A 270 -19.67 -19.36 -12.05
CA HIS A 270 -20.88 -18.68 -11.56
C HIS A 270 -22.15 -19.52 -11.77
N LYS A 271 -22.29 -20.17 -12.93
CA LYS A 271 -23.41 -21.10 -13.24
C LYS A 271 -23.51 -22.24 -12.23
N TYR A 272 -22.38 -22.70 -11.68
CA TYR A 272 -22.32 -23.75 -10.66
C TYR A 272 -22.41 -23.22 -9.22
N GLY A 273 -22.65 -21.92 -9.03
CA GLY A 273 -22.77 -21.31 -7.71
C GLY A 273 -21.44 -21.23 -6.94
N ILE A 274 -20.31 -21.22 -7.66
CA ILE A 274 -18.97 -21.07 -7.10
C ILE A 274 -18.26 -19.85 -7.69
N LEU A 275 -17.28 -19.30 -6.97
CA LEU A 275 -16.49 -18.16 -7.42
C LEU A 275 -15.16 -18.66 -8.00
N ALA A 276 -14.83 -18.29 -9.24
CA ALA A 276 -13.47 -18.42 -9.74
C ALA A 276 -12.69 -17.13 -9.48
N THR A 277 -11.56 -17.25 -8.80
CA THR A 277 -10.65 -16.13 -8.52
C THR A 277 -9.27 -16.39 -9.11
N PHE A 278 -8.67 -15.33 -9.64
CA PHE A 278 -7.29 -15.32 -10.12
C PHE A 278 -6.37 -14.51 -9.19
N TYR A 279 -6.87 -14.23 -7.97
CA TYR A 279 -6.15 -13.42 -7.01
C TYR A 279 -4.83 -14.08 -6.60
N PRO A 280 -3.72 -13.32 -6.40
CA PRO A 280 -2.40 -13.91 -6.19
C PRO A 280 -2.32 -14.78 -4.93
N THR A 281 -3.03 -14.37 -3.87
CA THR A 281 -3.09 -15.10 -2.60
C THR A 281 -4.55 -15.19 -2.10
N PRO A 282 -5.36 -16.14 -2.58
CA PRO A 282 -6.80 -16.14 -2.30
C PRO A 282 -7.20 -16.65 -0.89
N TYR A 283 -6.31 -17.32 -0.14
CA TYR A 283 -6.55 -17.75 1.24
C TYR A 283 -5.23 -17.92 2.03
N ASP A 284 -5.31 -17.74 3.35
CA ASP A 284 -4.15 -17.71 4.28
C ASP A 284 -3.53 -19.10 4.54
N GLY A 285 -2.22 -19.13 4.80
CA GLY A 285 -1.49 -20.32 5.29
C GLY A 285 -0.42 -20.88 4.34
N GLU A 286 0.43 -21.79 4.84
CA GLU A 286 1.54 -22.41 4.07
C GLU A 286 1.07 -23.32 2.93
N GLN A 287 -0.17 -23.83 2.97
CA GLN A 287 -0.80 -24.61 1.90
C GLN A 287 -1.71 -23.78 0.97
N GLY A 288 -1.64 -22.44 1.08
CA GLY A 288 -2.31 -21.48 0.22
C GLY A 288 -1.87 -21.59 -1.24
N GLN A 289 -2.79 -21.58 -2.22
CA GLN A 289 -2.37 -21.40 -3.63
C GLN A 289 -1.74 -20.03 -3.77
N LYS A 290 -0.70 -19.94 -4.60
CA LYS A 290 -0.07 -18.70 -4.99
C LYS A 290 -0.23 -18.51 -6.49
N SER A 291 -1.37 -17.98 -6.92
CA SER A 291 -1.77 -17.93 -8.32
C SER A 291 -0.85 -17.00 -9.13
N GLY A 292 -0.12 -17.58 -10.07
CA GLY A 292 0.68 -16.87 -11.06
C GLY A 292 -0.04 -16.64 -12.40
N GLN A 293 0.59 -15.86 -13.26
CA GLN A 293 0.25 -15.77 -14.68
C GLN A 293 1.53 -15.95 -15.51
N HIS A 294 2.02 -17.16 -15.71
CA HIS A 294 3.31 -17.31 -16.38
C HIS A 294 3.23 -16.92 -17.86
N ILE A 295 4.15 -16.03 -18.28
CA ILE A 295 4.22 -15.56 -19.67
C ILE A 295 5.40 -16.22 -20.36
N HIS A 296 5.08 -17.02 -21.39
CA HIS A 296 6.03 -17.57 -22.34
C HIS A 296 6.16 -16.61 -23.52
N ILE A 297 7.38 -16.26 -23.90
CA ILE A 297 7.64 -15.43 -25.07
C ILE A 297 8.67 -16.10 -25.98
N SER A 298 8.44 -16.02 -27.29
CA SER A 298 9.44 -16.39 -28.29
C SER A 298 9.58 -15.28 -29.31
N ALA A 299 10.81 -15.03 -29.73
CA ALA A 299 11.16 -14.08 -30.77
C ALA A 299 11.71 -14.82 -31.99
N THR A 300 11.39 -14.36 -33.19
CA THR A 300 11.93 -14.88 -34.45
C THR A 300 12.36 -13.71 -35.32
N PRO A 301 13.58 -13.72 -35.87
CA PRO A 301 14.04 -12.65 -36.75
C PRO A 301 13.33 -12.75 -38.10
N THR A 302 13.04 -11.58 -38.67
CA THR A 302 12.68 -11.42 -40.07
C THR A 302 13.91 -11.59 -40.95
N GLU A 303 13.71 -11.68 -42.26
CA GLU A 303 14.81 -11.70 -43.23
C GLU A 303 15.73 -10.46 -43.15
N GLU A 304 15.27 -9.37 -42.54
CA GLU A 304 16.01 -8.12 -42.41
C GLU A 304 16.96 -8.11 -41.20
N ASN A 305 16.80 -9.02 -40.23
CA ASN A 305 17.63 -9.09 -39.03
C ASN A 305 18.28 -10.47 -38.84
N LYS A 306 19.14 -10.87 -39.78
CA LYS A 306 19.81 -12.19 -39.78
C LYS A 306 20.88 -12.35 -38.71
N ASP A 307 21.45 -11.25 -38.22
CA ASP A 307 22.50 -11.23 -37.21
C ASP A 307 21.94 -11.13 -35.77
N TRP A 308 20.62 -11.28 -35.61
CA TRP A 308 19.97 -11.25 -34.30
C TRP A 308 20.52 -12.31 -33.34
N ASN A 309 20.86 -11.86 -32.12
CA ASN A 309 21.30 -12.72 -31.04
C ASN A 309 20.20 -12.87 -29.97
N PRO A 310 19.63 -14.07 -29.76
CA PRO A 310 18.61 -14.31 -28.74
C PRO A 310 19.11 -14.07 -27.31
N ASP A 311 20.40 -14.28 -27.04
CA ASP A 311 20.97 -14.07 -25.70
C ASP A 311 20.95 -12.58 -25.32
N ASP A 312 21.16 -11.70 -26.30
CA ASP A 312 21.17 -10.25 -26.05
C ASP A 312 19.77 -9.71 -25.78
N THR A 313 18.77 -10.29 -26.46
CA THR A 313 17.35 -10.03 -26.19
C THR A 313 16.95 -10.50 -24.79
N LEU A 314 17.41 -11.69 -24.37
CA LEU A 314 17.18 -12.18 -23.02
C LEU A 314 17.82 -11.26 -21.97
N ALA A 315 19.05 -10.80 -22.20
CA ALA A 315 19.73 -9.89 -21.29
C ALA A 315 19.00 -8.55 -21.13
N GLY A 316 18.44 -8.02 -22.22
CA GLY A 316 17.55 -6.85 -22.19
C GLY A 316 16.38 -7.08 -21.23
N ILE A 317 15.63 -8.16 -21.43
CA ILE A 317 14.52 -8.56 -20.53
C ILE A 317 14.99 -8.65 -19.08
N LEU A 318 16.07 -9.39 -18.80
CA LEU A 318 16.61 -9.58 -17.45
C LEU A 318 16.99 -8.25 -16.77
N SER A 319 17.55 -7.30 -17.52
CA SER A 319 17.94 -6.00 -16.99
C SER A 319 16.76 -5.15 -16.52
N HIS A 320 15.57 -5.37 -17.09
CA HIS A 320 14.35 -4.62 -16.80
C HIS A 320 13.36 -5.38 -15.90
N ILE A 321 13.64 -6.63 -15.48
CA ILE A 321 12.74 -7.39 -14.61
C ILE A 321 12.34 -6.61 -13.34
N PRO A 322 13.25 -5.94 -12.59
CA PRO A 322 12.87 -5.16 -11.42
C PRO A 322 11.81 -4.09 -11.70
N ALA A 323 11.93 -3.37 -12.83
CA ALA A 323 10.96 -2.38 -13.27
C ALA A 323 9.66 -3.03 -13.76
N LEU A 324 9.75 -4.13 -14.52
CA LEU A 324 8.60 -4.89 -15.01
C LEU A 324 7.73 -5.44 -13.88
N MET A 325 8.29 -5.71 -12.70
CA MET A 325 7.51 -6.13 -11.53
C MET A 325 6.47 -5.09 -11.11
N ALA A 326 6.70 -3.79 -11.30
CA ALA A 326 5.69 -2.78 -11.02
C ALA A 326 4.45 -2.91 -11.94
N LEU A 327 4.63 -3.43 -13.16
CA LEU A 327 3.56 -3.68 -14.12
C LEU A 327 2.91 -5.05 -13.89
N GLY A 328 3.73 -6.08 -13.68
CA GLY A 328 3.31 -7.48 -13.55
C GLY A 328 2.74 -7.85 -12.18
N MET A 329 3.12 -7.10 -11.13
CA MET A 329 2.75 -7.33 -9.74
C MET A 329 2.23 -6.02 -9.13
N CYS A 330 1.26 -5.39 -9.79
CA CYS A 330 0.84 -4.02 -9.49
C CYS A 330 0.01 -3.85 -8.19
N GLN A 331 -0.11 -4.89 -7.36
CA GLN A 331 -0.83 -4.87 -6.09
C GLN A 331 0.11 -5.23 -4.94
N VAL A 332 -0.16 -4.75 -3.73
CA VAL A 332 0.65 -5.09 -2.54
C VAL A 332 0.61 -6.60 -2.30
N ASP A 333 -0.57 -7.20 -2.43
CA ASP A 333 -0.84 -8.63 -2.24
C ASP A 333 -0.11 -9.52 -3.26
N SER A 334 0.28 -8.97 -4.41
CA SER A 334 1.14 -9.66 -5.38
C SER A 334 2.48 -10.03 -4.74
N TYR A 335 3.04 -9.19 -3.87
CA TYR A 335 4.35 -9.44 -3.27
C TYR A 335 4.32 -10.51 -2.17
N GLU A 336 3.14 -10.87 -1.65
CA GLU A 336 2.99 -12.02 -0.76
C GLU A 336 3.23 -13.36 -1.47
N ARG A 337 3.19 -13.38 -2.80
CA ARG A 337 3.48 -14.56 -3.63
C ARG A 337 4.99 -14.82 -3.74
N VAL A 338 5.84 -13.80 -3.67
CA VAL A 338 7.29 -13.88 -3.98
C VAL A 338 8.21 -13.69 -2.75
N ASN A 339 7.67 -13.82 -1.53
CA ASN A 339 8.46 -13.73 -0.29
C ASN A 339 9.47 -14.88 -0.11
N ILE A 340 10.60 -14.59 0.57
CA ILE A 340 11.72 -15.51 0.83
C ILE A 340 11.25 -16.87 1.36
N GLY A 341 11.73 -17.96 0.74
CA GLY A 341 11.46 -19.34 1.17
C GLY A 341 10.22 -19.97 0.53
N ARG A 342 9.63 -19.34 -0.50
CA ARG A 342 8.46 -19.85 -1.23
C ARG A 342 8.86 -20.16 -2.67
N MET A 343 8.60 -21.40 -3.11
CA MET A 343 9.03 -21.88 -4.43
C MET A 343 8.34 -21.11 -5.57
N CYS A 344 9.13 -20.45 -6.40
CA CYS A 344 8.81 -20.14 -7.79
C CYS A 344 9.73 -20.99 -8.67
N THR A 345 9.20 -22.00 -9.38
CA THR A 345 9.98 -22.89 -10.26
C THR A 345 10.26 -22.23 -11.64
N GLY A 346 11.09 -22.81 -12.52
CA GLY A 346 11.87 -22.06 -13.53
C GLY A 346 11.25 -21.66 -14.89
N GLY A 347 12.13 -21.34 -15.85
CA GLY A 347 11.93 -21.31 -17.32
C GLY A 347 11.10 -20.17 -17.94
N LEU A 348 10.60 -19.23 -17.13
CA LEU A 348 9.44 -18.40 -17.43
C LEU A 348 9.57 -17.01 -16.81
N ILE A 349 8.95 -15.99 -17.41
CA ILE A 349 8.69 -14.74 -16.68
C ILE A 349 7.56 -15.04 -15.70
N ARG A 350 7.95 -15.27 -14.44
CA ARG A 350 7.03 -15.59 -13.33
C ARG A 350 6.85 -14.43 -12.36
N VAL A 351 7.34 -13.26 -12.71
CA VAL A 351 7.21 -12.04 -11.90
C VAL A 351 5.96 -11.25 -12.26
N ASN A 352 4.84 -11.97 -12.43
CA ASN A 352 3.54 -11.37 -12.64
C ASN A 352 2.40 -12.29 -12.16
N ASP A 353 1.24 -11.69 -12.02
CA ASP A 353 0.00 -12.37 -11.67
C ASP A 353 -1.19 -11.70 -12.38
N ALA A 354 -2.38 -12.27 -12.17
CA ALA A 354 -3.58 -11.87 -12.89
C ALA A 354 -4.22 -10.56 -12.40
N THR A 355 -3.59 -9.86 -11.45
CA THR A 355 -3.94 -8.48 -11.08
C THR A 355 -3.33 -7.45 -12.03
N SER A 356 -2.30 -7.83 -12.78
CA SER A 356 -1.66 -6.95 -13.77
C SER A 356 -2.54 -6.64 -14.97
N ASN A 357 -2.28 -5.49 -15.59
CA ASN A 357 -2.71 -5.25 -16.96
C ASN A 357 -1.81 -6.03 -17.92
N SER A 358 -2.30 -7.18 -18.40
CA SER A 358 -1.52 -8.07 -19.26
C SER A 358 -1.08 -7.43 -20.57
N TYR A 359 -1.81 -6.44 -21.10
CA TYR A 359 -1.35 -5.73 -22.31
C TYR A 359 -0.11 -4.89 -21.99
N ALA A 360 -0.13 -4.15 -20.88
CA ALA A 360 1.00 -3.34 -20.43
C ALA A 360 2.20 -4.23 -20.06
N MET A 361 1.97 -5.36 -19.37
CA MET A 361 3.03 -6.30 -19.01
C MET A 361 3.71 -6.90 -20.25
N VAL A 362 2.94 -7.42 -21.21
CA VAL A 362 3.50 -7.97 -22.46
C VAL A 362 4.18 -6.89 -23.28
N ALA A 363 3.65 -5.66 -23.29
CA ALA A 363 4.29 -4.53 -23.95
C ALA A 363 5.64 -4.19 -23.32
N GLY A 364 5.69 -4.19 -21.98
CA GLY A 364 6.91 -4.06 -21.19
C GLY A 364 7.94 -5.13 -21.54
N ILE A 365 7.54 -6.40 -21.56
CA ILE A 365 8.45 -7.53 -21.88
C ILE A 365 9.03 -7.36 -23.30
N ILE A 366 8.19 -7.06 -24.30
CA ILE A 366 8.66 -6.83 -25.67
C ILE A 366 9.55 -5.60 -25.72
N GLY A 367 9.18 -4.51 -25.06
CA GLY A 367 10.00 -3.29 -24.98
C GLY A 367 11.38 -3.54 -24.37
N ALA A 368 11.46 -4.34 -23.31
CA ALA A 368 12.72 -4.78 -22.71
C ALA A 368 13.52 -5.71 -23.65
N ALA A 369 12.85 -6.57 -24.41
CA ALA A 369 13.47 -7.42 -25.42
C ALA A 369 14.14 -6.57 -26.54
N LEU A 370 13.54 -5.43 -26.89
CA LEU A 370 14.10 -4.49 -27.85
C LEU A 370 15.31 -3.70 -27.32
N ASP A 371 15.46 -3.57 -26.01
CA ASP A 371 16.67 -3.00 -25.37
C ASP A 371 17.76 -4.08 -25.21
N SER A 372 18.13 -4.70 -26.34
CA SER A 372 19.09 -5.81 -26.40
C SER A 372 20.48 -5.38 -25.92
N LYS A 373 21.08 -6.17 -25.02
CA LYS A 373 22.38 -5.89 -24.37
C LYS A 373 23.19 -7.18 -24.24
N PRO A 374 24.53 -7.16 -24.09
CA PRO A 374 25.30 -8.39 -23.92
C PRO A 374 24.87 -9.18 -22.67
N LEU A 375 24.62 -10.49 -22.82
CA LEU A 375 24.31 -11.36 -21.68
C LEU A 375 25.53 -11.57 -20.78
N THR A 376 25.47 -11.03 -19.56
CA THR A 376 26.53 -11.17 -18.55
C THR A 376 26.20 -12.21 -17.47
N ILE A 377 24.93 -12.61 -17.36
CA ILE A 377 24.43 -13.52 -16.33
C ILE A 377 24.64 -14.97 -16.80
N ARG A 378 25.19 -15.82 -15.93
CA ARG A 378 25.40 -17.24 -16.19
C ARG A 378 24.15 -18.04 -15.85
N ASN A 379 23.92 -19.12 -16.58
CA ASN A 379 22.82 -20.05 -16.30
C ASN A 379 22.94 -20.65 -14.89
N ALA A 380 21.84 -20.62 -14.15
CA ALA A 380 21.69 -21.37 -12.91
C ALA A 380 21.28 -22.82 -13.23
N THR A 381 21.97 -23.78 -12.60
CA THR A 381 21.66 -25.22 -12.69
C THR A 381 20.79 -25.71 -11.54
N GLU A 382 20.63 -24.91 -10.48
CA GLU A 382 19.82 -25.17 -9.30
C GLU A 382 18.97 -23.94 -8.94
N PHE A 383 18.10 -24.07 -7.92
CA PHE A 383 17.39 -22.91 -7.36
C PHE A 383 18.39 -21.87 -6.81
N THR A 384 18.15 -20.58 -7.03
CA THR A 384 19.10 -19.53 -6.64
C THR A 384 19.32 -19.41 -5.14
N MET A 385 18.36 -19.89 -4.33
CA MET A 385 18.53 -20.02 -2.88
C MET A 385 19.55 -21.07 -2.45
N MET A 386 19.90 -22.01 -3.35
CA MET A 386 20.85 -23.09 -3.08
C MET A 386 22.29 -22.66 -3.30
N TYR A 387 22.51 -21.56 -4.02
CA TYR A 387 23.83 -20.95 -4.18
C TYR A 387 24.14 -20.01 -3.02
N SER A 388 25.40 -20.04 -2.58
CA SER A 388 25.94 -19.02 -1.69
C SER A 388 25.94 -17.64 -2.35
N GLU A 389 26.07 -16.59 -1.54
CA GLU A 389 26.19 -15.21 -2.02
C GLU A 389 27.37 -15.04 -2.98
N GLU A 390 28.54 -15.61 -2.66
CA GLU A 390 29.73 -15.55 -3.51
C GLU A 390 29.52 -16.28 -4.86
N GLU A 391 28.79 -17.39 -4.86
CA GLU A 391 28.45 -18.12 -6.09
C GLU A 391 27.48 -17.31 -6.97
N ARG A 392 26.48 -16.66 -6.36
CA ARG A 392 25.54 -15.78 -7.07
C ARG A 392 26.25 -14.58 -7.70
N GLU A 393 27.17 -13.94 -6.98
CA GLU A 393 27.99 -12.85 -7.53
C GLU A 393 28.83 -13.31 -8.72
N LYS A 394 29.50 -14.47 -8.63
CA LYS A 394 30.27 -15.06 -9.74
C LYS A 394 29.42 -15.43 -10.95
N MET A 395 28.13 -15.63 -10.76
CA MET A 395 27.15 -15.87 -11.82
C MET A 395 26.56 -14.58 -12.40
N GLY A 396 26.91 -13.41 -11.86
CA GLY A 396 26.35 -12.11 -12.28
C GLY A 396 25.00 -11.77 -11.64
N LEU A 397 24.53 -12.56 -10.67
CA LEU A 397 23.30 -12.33 -9.91
C LEU A 397 23.58 -11.34 -8.76
N THR A 398 23.76 -10.07 -9.12
CA THR A 398 24.23 -9.01 -8.19
C THR A 398 23.10 -8.15 -7.61
N LYS A 399 21.89 -8.27 -8.16
CA LYS A 399 20.73 -7.48 -7.73
C LYS A 399 19.57 -8.38 -7.34
N LEU A 400 18.95 -8.03 -6.23
CA LEU A 400 17.70 -8.62 -5.78
C LEU A 400 16.52 -7.99 -6.51
N LEU A 401 15.57 -8.83 -6.92
CA LEU A 401 14.23 -8.38 -7.29
C LEU A 401 13.53 -7.60 -6.15
N PRO A 402 12.60 -6.70 -6.49
CA PRO A 402 11.74 -6.03 -5.52
C PRO A 402 10.94 -6.97 -4.62
N THR A 403 10.94 -6.69 -3.32
CA THR A 403 10.12 -7.42 -2.31
C THR A 403 8.81 -6.71 -1.96
N SER A 404 8.57 -5.52 -2.52
CA SER A 404 7.34 -4.76 -2.33
C SER A 404 7.01 -3.94 -3.57
N LEU A 405 5.74 -3.53 -3.68
CA LEU A 405 5.26 -2.65 -4.75
C LEU A 405 6.00 -1.31 -4.75
N GLU A 406 6.29 -0.77 -3.57
CA GLU A 406 7.04 0.48 -3.41
C GLU A 406 8.45 0.37 -4.00
N VAL A 407 9.16 -0.73 -3.73
CA VAL A 407 10.50 -0.96 -4.28
C VAL A 407 10.42 -1.15 -5.80
N ALA A 408 9.43 -1.88 -6.31
CA ALA A 408 9.29 -2.07 -7.76
C ALA A 408 8.92 -0.78 -8.50
N LEU A 409 8.08 0.07 -7.91
CA LEU A 409 7.78 1.39 -8.47
C LEU A 409 9.01 2.28 -8.49
N LYS A 410 9.84 2.22 -7.45
CA LYS A 410 11.14 2.90 -7.43
C LYS A 410 12.06 2.37 -8.54
N GLU A 411 12.11 1.05 -8.76
CA GLU A 411 12.87 0.46 -9.87
C GLU A 411 12.37 0.93 -11.24
N LEU A 412 11.06 1.02 -11.43
CA LEU A 412 10.45 1.57 -12.64
C LEU A 412 10.79 3.06 -12.83
N GLU A 413 10.84 3.83 -11.75
CA GLU A 413 11.23 5.24 -11.77
C GLU A 413 12.74 5.42 -12.02
N ASP A 414 13.58 4.58 -11.42
CA ASP A 414 15.03 4.60 -11.65
C ASP A 414 15.35 4.20 -13.12
N ASP A 415 14.47 3.41 -13.75
CA ASP A 415 14.53 3.00 -15.16
C ASP A 415 13.63 3.85 -16.09
N ARG A 416 13.41 5.12 -15.72
CA ARG A 416 12.47 6.03 -16.38
C ARG A 416 12.65 6.14 -17.89
N ALA A 417 13.90 6.19 -18.36
CA ALA A 417 14.19 6.41 -19.77
C ALA A 417 13.70 5.25 -20.65
N TRP A 418 13.90 4.01 -20.19
CA TRP A 418 13.35 2.82 -20.83
C TRP A 418 11.83 2.80 -20.68
N ALA A 419 11.31 3.02 -19.46
CA ALA A 419 9.89 2.99 -19.17
C ALA A 419 9.11 3.98 -20.05
N ASP A 420 9.55 5.23 -20.18
CA ASP A 420 8.91 6.23 -21.04
C ASP A 420 9.02 5.88 -22.54
N GLY A 421 10.09 5.18 -22.94
CA GLY A 421 10.28 4.69 -24.31
C GLY A 421 9.36 3.53 -24.69
N VAL A 422 8.85 2.79 -23.70
CA VAL A 422 7.95 1.62 -23.88
C VAL A 422 6.51 1.97 -23.55
N LEU A 423 6.26 2.65 -22.43
CA LEU A 423 4.95 2.98 -21.87
C LEU A 423 4.42 4.35 -22.33
N GLY A 424 5.29 5.22 -22.86
CA GLY A 424 4.96 6.57 -23.32
C GLY A 424 5.46 7.68 -22.38
N GLN A 425 5.74 8.87 -22.93
CA GLN A 425 6.18 10.03 -22.16
C GLN A 425 5.02 10.69 -21.38
N GLY A 426 5.31 11.22 -20.18
CA GLY A 426 4.33 11.94 -19.36
C GLY A 426 3.42 11.04 -18.52
N THR A 427 3.68 9.74 -18.50
CA THR A 427 3.01 8.79 -17.60
C THR A 427 3.48 9.07 -16.17
N ASN A 428 2.60 9.60 -15.32
CA ASN A 428 2.93 9.73 -13.90
C ASN A 428 2.89 8.33 -13.27
N TYR A 429 4.06 7.72 -13.05
CA TYR A 429 4.22 6.51 -12.24
C TYR A 429 4.19 6.85 -10.75
N GLU A 430 3.24 7.69 -10.34
CA GLU A 430 2.98 7.83 -8.92
C GLU A 430 2.28 6.53 -8.50
N ALA A 431 2.76 5.91 -7.43
CA ALA A 431 1.84 5.13 -6.63
C ALA A 431 0.66 6.08 -6.38
N MET A 432 -0.50 5.80 -6.97
CA MET A 432 -1.69 5.98 -6.17
C MET A 432 -1.47 4.99 -5.04
N SER A 433 -0.76 5.44 -4.00
CA SER A 433 -0.97 4.90 -2.68
C SER A 433 -2.48 4.80 -2.64
N THR A 434 -3.03 3.59 -2.50
CA THR A 434 -4.19 3.47 -1.64
C THR A 434 -3.84 4.40 -0.51
N PRO A 435 -4.51 5.57 -0.36
CA PRO A 435 -4.36 6.31 0.86
C PRO A 435 -4.76 5.24 1.83
N SER A 436 -3.76 4.66 2.51
CA SER A 436 -4.05 3.74 3.57
C SER A 436 -5.01 4.60 4.37
N LEU A 437 -6.22 4.11 4.55
CA LEU A 437 -7.21 4.80 5.37
C LEU A 437 -6.66 5.03 6.79
N THR A 438 -5.39 4.71 7.06
CA THR A 438 -4.56 5.19 8.13
C THR A 438 -3.12 5.50 7.63
N ASN A 439 -2.68 6.76 7.66
CA ASN A 439 -1.24 7.07 7.62
C ASN A 439 -0.52 6.65 8.92
N VAL A 440 -1.17 5.87 9.81
CA VAL A 440 -0.66 5.42 11.11
C VAL A 440 0.66 4.68 10.95
N GLN A 441 0.84 3.84 9.94
CA GLN A 441 2.12 3.16 9.70
C GLN A 441 3.19 4.17 9.30
N GLN A 442 2.91 5.07 8.35
CA GLN A 442 3.85 6.13 7.95
C GLN A 442 4.22 7.06 9.12
N VAL A 443 3.28 7.36 10.01
CA VAL A 443 3.57 8.15 11.21
C VAL A 443 4.35 7.31 12.22
N ARG A 444 3.97 6.06 12.50
CA ARG A 444 4.74 5.15 13.37
C ARG A 444 6.19 5.03 12.88
N ASP A 445 6.37 4.95 11.58
CA ASP A 445 7.64 4.73 10.88
C ASP A 445 8.22 6.05 10.33
N PHE A 446 7.81 7.19 10.89
CA PHE A 446 8.26 8.51 10.47
C PHE A 446 9.79 8.67 10.57
N VAL A 447 10.40 7.95 11.52
CA VAL A 447 11.84 7.67 11.58
C VAL A 447 12.05 6.15 11.55
N GLU A 448 13.22 5.72 11.12
CA GLU A 448 13.56 4.31 10.93
C GLU A 448 13.81 3.65 12.29
N THR A 449 14.65 4.27 13.11
CA THR A 449 15.06 3.73 14.41
C THR A 449 14.02 4.07 15.48
N LYS A 450 13.58 3.03 16.21
CA LYS A 450 12.67 3.15 17.35
C LYS A 450 13.31 2.60 18.62
N HIS A 451 13.08 3.28 19.73
CA HIS A 451 13.55 2.89 21.06
C HIS A 451 12.39 2.46 21.94
N ASP A 452 12.68 1.53 22.85
CA ASP A 452 11.75 1.02 23.88
C ASP A 452 12.17 1.46 25.31
N LYS A 453 13.32 2.12 25.44
CA LYS A 453 13.89 2.63 26.70
C LYS A 453 14.78 3.85 26.44
N PRO A 454 15.08 4.67 27.47
CA PRO A 454 16.04 5.76 27.33
C PRO A 454 17.37 5.28 26.77
N TYR A 455 17.96 6.09 25.89
CA TYR A 455 19.25 5.86 25.24
C TYR A 455 20.13 7.10 25.40
N ASP A 456 21.41 6.97 25.04
CA ASP A 456 22.48 7.90 25.43
C ASP A 456 22.20 9.38 25.12
N VAL A 457 21.58 9.66 23.96
CA VAL A 457 21.31 11.02 23.47
C VAL A 457 20.21 11.74 24.25
N ILE A 458 19.23 10.99 24.79
CA ILE A 458 18.10 11.54 25.56
C ILE A 458 18.24 11.26 27.06
N ASP A 459 19.41 10.83 27.53
CA ASP A 459 19.65 10.57 28.95
C ASP A 459 19.38 11.85 29.77
N PRO A 460 18.36 11.84 30.66
CA PRO A 460 17.97 13.03 31.40
C PRO A 460 19.07 13.57 32.32
N ARG A 461 20.02 12.72 32.75
CA ARG A 461 21.15 13.14 33.60
C ARG A 461 22.16 14.02 32.85
N LYS A 462 22.14 13.98 31.52
CA LYS A 462 23.02 14.77 30.65
C LYS A 462 22.34 16.05 30.14
N ALA A 463 21.06 16.22 30.43
CA ALA A 463 20.30 17.36 29.95
C ALA A 463 20.41 18.55 30.90
N GLU A 464 20.64 19.74 30.35
CA GLU A 464 20.56 20.99 31.09
C GLU A 464 19.21 21.67 30.81
N LEU A 465 18.39 21.81 31.85
CA LEU A 465 17.16 22.59 31.81
C LEU A 465 17.43 24.06 32.22
N PRO A 466 16.60 25.02 31.80
CA PRO A 466 16.71 26.41 32.26
C PRO A 466 16.76 26.54 33.78
N GLU A 467 17.55 27.49 34.30
CA GLU A 467 17.75 27.66 35.74
C GLU A 467 16.42 27.92 36.48
N GLY A 468 16.19 27.20 37.57
CA GLY A 468 14.99 27.33 38.39
C GLY A 468 13.74 26.67 37.80
N PHE A 469 13.90 25.75 36.84
CA PHE A 469 12.80 25.08 36.13
C PHE A 469 11.77 24.45 37.08
N VAL A 470 10.49 24.77 36.88
CA VAL A 470 9.35 24.19 37.60
C VAL A 470 8.45 23.43 36.62
N VAL A 471 8.25 22.13 36.88
CA VAL A 471 7.40 21.26 36.05
C VAL A 471 6.17 20.77 36.81
N CYS A 472 5.01 20.74 36.16
CA CYS A 472 3.79 20.13 36.68
C CYS A 472 3.44 18.87 35.88
N ILE A 473 3.20 17.76 36.56
CA ILE A 473 2.80 16.48 35.95
C ILE A 473 1.44 16.09 36.53
N ILE A 474 0.39 16.20 35.73
CA ILE A 474 -0.96 15.74 36.06
C ILE A 474 -1.12 14.31 35.56
N GLY A 475 -1.56 13.40 36.43
CA GLY A 475 -1.50 11.95 36.19
C GLY A 475 -0.16 11.33 36.58
N ALA A 476 0.56 11.93 37.55
CA ALA A 476 1.88 11.49 37.98
C ALA A 476 1.91 10.08 38.62
N GLY A 477 0.79 9.62 39.17
CA GLY A 477 0.68 8.29 39.79
C GLY A 477 0.57 7.11 38.82
N GLY A 478 0.46 7.37 37.51
CA GLY A 478 0.45 6.33 36.47
C GLY A 478 1.85 6.02 35.94
N ALA A 479 2.00 4.95 35.16
CA ALA A 479 3.30 4.49 34.64
C ALA A 479 4.11 5.60 33.93
N ALA A 480 3.55 6.21 32.88
CA ALA A 480 4.18 7.32 32.16
C ALA A 480 4.42 8.54 33.06
N GLY A 481 3.50 8.82 34.00
CA GLY A 481 3.58 9.95 34.92
C GLY A 481 4.76 9.85 35.89
N SER A 482 4.96 8.67 36.49
CA SER A 482 6.07 8.43 37.40
C SER A 482 7.41 8.37 36.65
N GLY A 483 7.43 7.82 35.42
CA GLY A 483 8.61 7.87 34.56
C GLY A 483 9.04 9.29 34.17
N MET A 484 8.08 10.17 33.85
CA MET A 484 8.36 11.59 33.67
C MET A 484 8.90 12.23 34.96
N ALA A 485 8.28 11.95 36.12
CA ALA A 485 8.74 12.50 37.40
C ALA A 485 10.19 12.07 37.72
N ARG A 486 10.53 10.78 37.56
CA ARG A 486 11.90 10.28 37.72
C ARG A 486 12.88 10.97 36.76
N SER A 487 12.50 11.13 35.49
CA SER A 487 13.36 11.75 34.48
C SER A 487 13.62 13.23 34.77
N PHE A 488 12.61 14.01 35.15
CA PHE A 488 12.81 15.41 35.55
C PHE A 488 13.59 15.53 36.87
N ALA A 489 13.47 14.55 37.77
CA ALA A 489 14.30 14.49 38.97
C ALA A 489 15.78 14.27 38.65
N GLN A 490 16.06 13.35 37.72
CA GLN A 490 17.41 13.07 37.19
C GLN A 490 18.00 14.29 36.45
N ALA A 491 17.16 15.09 35.79
CA ALA A 491 17.55 16.32 35.12
C ALA A 491 17.72 17.53 36.06
N GLY A 492 17.43 17.38 37.35
CA GLY A 492 17.72 18.40 38.37
C GLY A 492 16.80 19.62 38.33
N VAL A 493 15.50 19.45 38.04
CA VAL A 493 14.53 20.56 38.14
C VAL A 493 14.52 21.18 39.55
N ALA A 494 14.28 22.49 39.65
CA ALA A 494 14.22 23.16 40.95
C ALA A 494 12.91 22.86 41.70
N GLY A 495 11.82 22.66 40.96
CA GLY A 495 10.50 22.41 41.52
C GLY A 495 9.67 21.44 40.70
N MET A 496 8.85 20.66 41.38
CA MET A 496 7.93 19.71 40.77
C MET A 496 6.56 19.76 41.45
N ILE A 497 5.50 19.91 40.66
CA ILE A 497 4.12 19.71 41.10
C ILE A 497 3.65 18.37 40.53
N ILE A 498 3.31 17.42 41.38
CA ILE A 498 2.71 16.15 40.97
C ILE A 498 1.24 16.11 41.36
N ALA A 499 0.38 15.73 40.43
CA ALA A 499 -1.05 15.65 40.66
C ALA A 499 -1.63 14.32 40.18
N ALA A 500 -2.50 13.71 40.98
CA ALA A 500 -3.20 12.47 40.64
C ALA A 500 -4.40 12.26 41.57
N ARG A 501 -5.30 11.33 41.23
CA ARG A 501 -6.49 11.04 42.05
C ARG A 501 -6.18 10.33 43.36
N SER A 502 -5.12 9.53 43.40
CA SER A 502 -4.79 8.68 44.55
C SER A 502 -3.60 9.25 45.31
N GLN A 503 -3.86 9.63 46.56
CA GLN A 503 -2.84 10.08 47.51
C GLN A 503 -1.70 9.05 47.64
N LYS A 504 -2.04 7.75 47.73
CA LYS A 504 -1.07 6.66 47.82
C LYS A 504 -0.09 6.63 46.65
N THR A 505 -0.58 6.84 45.42
CA THR A 505 0.29 6.86 44.24
C THR A 505 1.18 8.11 44.20
N LEU A 506 0.67 9.25 44.70
CA LEU A 506 1.47 10.47 44.80
C LEU A 506 2.60 10.34 45.82
N GLU A 507 2.33 9.70 46.96
CA GLU A 507 3.36 9.42 47.98
C GLU A 507 4.47 8.53 47.40
N ALA A 508 4.11 7.46 46.69
CA ALA A 508 5.09 6.60 46.02
C ALA A 508 5.97 7.38 45.02
N THR A 509 5.36 8.18 44.15
CA THR A 509 6.11 9.01 43.19
C THR A 509 6.95 10.09 43.87
N THR A 510 6.47 10.67 44.98
CA THR A 510 7.24 11.65 45.77
C THR A 510 8.49 11.01 46.36
N THR A 511 8.37 9.81 46.92
CA THR A 511 9.49 9.04 47.45
C THR A 511 10.52 8.74 46.36
N GLU A 512 10.08 8.23 45.19
CA GLU A 512 10.97 7.96 44.05
C GLU A 512 11.75 9.22 43.61
N VAL A 513 11.09 10.37 43.55
CA VAL A 513 11.73 11.65 43.21
C VAL A 513 12.75 12.06 44.29
N GLY A 514 12.40 11.92 45.57
CA GLY A 514 13.30 12.23 46.69
C GLY A 514 14.53 11.33 46.75
N ASP A 515 14.37 10.04 46.45
CA ASP A 515 15.48 9.06 46.39
C ASP A 515 16.48 9.38 45.27
N ILE A 516 16.00 9.94 44.16
CA ILE A 516 16.84 10.40 43.05
C ILE A 516 17.50 11.75 43.38
N ASN A 517 16.72 12.70 43.88
CA ASN A 517 17.20 14.05 44.18
C ASN A 517 16.37 14.73 45.27
N ALA A 518 16.85 14.66 46.51
CA ALA A 518 16.20 15.24 47.69
C ALA A 518 16.19 16.78 47.72
N SER A 519 16.92 17.46 46.83
CA SER A 519 16.96 18.93 46.78
C SER A 519 15.76 19.56 46.06
N ILE A 520 14.99 18.75 45.33
CA ILE A 520 13.85 19.21 44.54
C ILE A 520 12.69 19.57 45.47
N LYS A 521 12.12 20.77 45.27
CA LYS A 521 10.88 21.13 45.95
C LYS A 521 9.69 20.43 45.29
N VAL A 522 9.15 19.40 45.93
CA VAL A 522 7.98 18.65 45.44
C VAL A 522 6.71 19.09 46.15
N ALA A 523 5.66 19.43 45.39
CA ALA A 523 4.31 19.64 45.89
C ALA A 523 3.37 18.57 45.31
N SER A 524 2.69 17.82 46.19
CA SER A 524 1.70 16.82 45.79
C SER A 524 0.28 17.38 45.92
N VAL A 525 -0.55 17.19 44.89
CA VAL A 525 -1.92 17.70 44.83
C VAL A 525 -2.87 16.58 44.42
N VAL A 526 -3.82 16.23 45.30
CA VAL A 526 -4.91 15.32 44.92
C VAL A 526 -5.79 16.02 43.90
N CYS A 527 -5.90 15.46 42.69
CA CYS A 527 -6.61 16.08 41.59
C CYS A 527 -7.37 15.04 40.76
N ASP A 528 -8.67 15.26 40.63
CA ASP A 528 -9.47 14.74 39.52
C ASP A 528 -9.49 15.77 38.39
N ILE A 529 -8.90 15.42 37.25
CA ILE A 529 -8.76 16.32 36.10
C ILE A 529 -10.11 16.75 35.51
N THR A 530 -11.18 16.00 35.78
CA THR A 530 -12.54 16.33 35.30
C THR A 530 -13.23 17.40 36.16
N SER A 531 -12.69 17.70 37.35
CA SER A 531 -13.22 18.71 38.27
C SER A 531 -12.49 20.05 38.13
N ASN A 532 -13.26 21.10 37.82
CA ASN A 532 -12.73 22.46 37.70
C ASN A 532 -12.04 22.95 38.98
N GLU A 533 -12.63 22.65 40.15
CA GLU A 533 -12.07 23.04 41.45
C GLU A 533 -10.74 22.33 41.73
N SER A 534 -10.67 21.02 41.46
CA SER A 534 -9.46 20.22 41.64
C SER A 534 -8.30 20.77 40.79
N VAL A 535 -8.56 21.13 39.53
CA VAL A 535 -7.54 21.68 38.64
C VAL A 535 -7.15 23.12 39.06
N ALA A 536 -8.10 23.94 39.52
CA ALA A 536 -7.82 25.27 40.06
C ALA A 536 -6.91 25.23 41.31
N ASN A 537 -6.98 24.16 42.10
CA ASN A 537 -6.09 23.96 43.25
C ASN A 537 -4.62 23.75 42.83
N ILE A 538 -4.36 23.21 41.63
CA ILE A 538 -3.01 23.13 41.06
C ILE A 538 -2.48 24.55 40.80
N ALA A 539 -3.28 25.40 40.15
CA ALA A 539 -2.91 26.80 39.90
C ALA A 539 -2.66 27.59 41.21
N SER A 540 -3.47 27.34 42.24
CA SER A 540 -3.26 27.92 43.57
C SER A 540 -1.95 27.45 44.22
N THR A 541 -1.57 26.19 43.99
CA THR A 541 -0.28 25.61 44.44
C THR A 541 0.90 26.25 43.72
N VAL A 542 0.79 26.47 42.39
CA VAL A 542 1.81 27.18 41.60
C VAL A 542 2.05 28.59 42.17
N LYS A 543 0.98 29.34 42.44
CA LYS A 543 1.06 30.69 43.04
C LYS A 543 1.72 30.68 44.41
N SER A 544 1.21 29.84 45.33
CA SER A 544 1.59 29.89 46.74
C SER A 544 2.93 29.24 47.05
N GLN A 545 3.27 28.14 46.37
CA GLN A 545 4.48 27.37 46.68
C GLN A 545 5.64 27.62 45.71
N PHE A 546 5.37 28.07 44.49
CA PHE A 546 6.40 28.31 43.46
C PHE A 546 6.44 29.77 43.00
N ASN A 547 5.82 30.68 43.75
CA ASN A 547 5.76 32.11 43.47
C ASN A 547 5.24 32.44 42.06
N GLY A 548 4.29 31.62 41.57
CA GLY A 548 3.72 31.77 40.23
C GLY A 548 4.57 31.17 39.11
N ARG A 549 5.77 30.66 39.39
CA ARG A 549 6.63 30.08 38.36
C ARG A 549 6.15 28.69 37.92
N LEU A 550 5.98 28.51 36.61
CA LEU A 550 5.69 27.24 35.97
C LEU A 550 6.28 27.24 34.56
N ASP A 551 7.20 26.34 34.26
CA ASP A 551 7.93 26.30 32.99
C ASP A 551 7.39 25.18 32.06
N ALA A 552 6.81 24.11 32.61
CA ALA A 552 6.16 23.08 31.81
C ALA A 552 4.98 22.40 32.54
N VAL A 553 3.97 22.00 31.78
CA VAL A 553 2.83 21.19 32.23
C VAL A 553 2.71 19.96 31.34
N PHE A 554 2.59 18.79 31.96
CA PHE A 554 2.27 17.52 31.31
C PHE A 554 0.89 17.04 31.76
N VAL A 555 -0.03 16.89 30.81
CA VAL A 555 -1.36 16.31 31.05
C VAL A 555 -1.35 14.84 30.63
N ASN A 556 -1.12 13.96 31.61
CA ASN A 556 -1.02 12.51 31.45
C ASN A 556 -2.22 11.78 32.09
N CYS A 557 -3.43 12.27 31.84
CA CYS A 557 -4.66 11.61 32.30
C CYS A 557 -5.27 10.78 31.16
N GLY A 558 -5.63 9.54 31.46
CA GLY A 558 -6.14 8.56 30.50
C GLY A 558 -7.36 7.80 31.02
N PHE A 559 -8.25 7.39 30.11
CA PHE A 559 -9.32 6.42 30.37
C PHE A 559 -9.69 5.71 29.06
N SER A 560 -9.54 4.38 29.00
CA SER A 560 -9.81 3.56 27.80
C SER A 560 -11.07 2.70 27.86
N GLY A 561 -11.73 2.63 29.02
CA GLY A 561 -12.81 1.66 29.23
C GLY A 561 -12.36 0.19 29.11
N PRO A 562 -13.32 -0.75 29.16
CA PRO A 562 -13.06 -2.18 28.99
C PRO A 562 -12.75 -2.51 27.52
N LEU A 563 -11.55 -3.03 27.26
CA LEU A 563 -11.08 -3.38 25.91
C LEU A 563 -11.84 -4.56 25.28
N SER A 564 -12.65 -5.29 26.05
CA SER A 564 -13.53 -6.36 25.55
C SER A 564 -14.76 -5.84 24.77
N LYS A 565 -15.02 -4.53 24.79
CA LYS A 565 -16.13 -3.86 24.10
C LYS A 565 -15.53 -2.90 23.07
N ALA A 566 -15.01 -3.45 21.96
CA ALA A 566 -14.15 -2.72 21.02
C ALA A 566 -14.91 -2.11 19.83
N THR A 567 -16.23 -2.30 19.75
CA THR A 567 -17.07 -1.73 18.70
C THR A 567 -18.03 -0.68 19.24
N VAL A 568 -18.43 0.27 18.38
CA VAL A 568 -19.43 1.32 18.72
C VAL A 568 -20.73 0.73 19.27
N LEU A 569 -21.13 -0.47 18.82
CA LEU A 569 -22.35 -1.14 19.27
C LEU A 569 -22.23 -1.72 20.68
N GLU A 570 -21.03 -2.06 21.13
CA GLU A 570 -20.77 -2.73 22.40
C GLU A 570 -20.39 -1.76 23.52
N GLU A 571 -19.89 -0.57 23.16
CA GLU A 571 -19.43 0.45 24.10
C GLU A 571 -20.55 1.04 24.94
N ASP A 572 -20.32 1.11 26.27
CA ASP A 572 -21.26 1.77 27.18
C ASP A 572 -21.11 3.29 27.07
N PHE A 573 -22.24 4.00 26.93
CA PHE A 573 -22.23 5.45 26.79
C PHE A 573 -21.55 6.18 27.98
N GLU A 574 -21.64 5.64 29.19
CA GLU A 574 -20.94 6.18 30.36
C GLU A 574 -19.42 6.20 30.20
N ASP A 575 -18.85 5.20 29.54
CA ASP A 575 -17.41 5.13 29.28
C ASP A 575 -17.01 6.10 28.17
N VAL A 576 -17.89 6.33 27.18
CA VAL A 576 -17.74 7.43 26.22
C VAL A 576 -17.68 8.78 26.95
N GLN A 577 -18.62 9.03 27.87
CA GLN A 577 -18.67 10.26 28.66
C GLN A 577 -17.41 10.43 29.52
N LYS A 578 -16.96 9.38 30.21
CA LYS A 578 -15.73 9.41 31.02
C LYS A 578 -14.49 9.69 30.17
N ALA A 579 -14.38 9.09 28.98
CA ALA A 579 -13.25 9.29 28.07
C ALA A 579 -13.17 10.74 27.61
N PHE A 580 -14.29 11.33 27.18
CA PHE A 580 -14.35 12.74 26.79
C PHE A 580 -14.17 13.70 27.97
N ALA A 581 -14.75 13.40 29.14
CA ALA A 581 -14.54 14.18 30.35
C ALA A 581 -13.05 14.21 30.74
N THR A 582 -12.37 13.07 30.66
CA THR A 582 -10.95 12.93 31.04
C THR A 582 -10.02 13.57 30.00
N HIS A 583 -10.17 13.21 28.71
CA HIS A 583 -9.23 13.60 27.67
C HIS A 583 -9.50 15.00 27.11
N CYS A 584 -10.77 15.39 26.95
CA CYS A 584 -11.13 16.67 26.34
C CYS A 584 -11.38 17.73 27.41
N GLN A 585 -12.41 17.57 28.24
CA GLN A 585 -12.76 18.54 29.28
C GLN A 585 -11.60 18.73 30.26
N GLY A 586 -10.97 17.65 30.72
CA GLY A 586 -9.85 17.73 31.65
C GLY A 586 -8.64 18.46 31.08
N THR A 587 -8.29 18.21 29.82
CA THR A 587 -7.22 18.96 29.13
C THR A 587 -7.58 20.43 28.99
N TRP A 588 -8.83 20.74 28.67
CA TRP A 588 -9.32 22.11 28.58
C TRP A 588 -9.20 22.84 29.93
N LEU A 589 -9.61 22.19 31.02
CA LEU A 589 -9.49 22.75 32.38
C LEU A 589 -8.02 23.00 32.75
N ALA A 590 -7.14 22.04 32.46
CA ALA A 590 -5.70 22.22 32.70
C ALA A 590 -5.14 23.40 31.91
N ALA A 591 -5.49 23.51 30.62
CA ALA A 591 -5.09 24.64 29.79
C ALA A 591 -5.63 25.97 30.34
N HIS A 592 -6.92 26.02 30.69
CA HIS A 592 -7.58 27.21 31.21
C HIS A 592 -6.90 27.77 32.47
N HIS A 593 -6.55 26.90 33.43
CA HIS A 593 -5.97 27.33 34.71
C HIS A 593 -4.44 27.50 34.67
N LEU A 594 -3.73 26.80 33.78
CA LEU A 594 -2.26 26.73 33.83
C LEU A 594 -1.56 27.48 32.68
N LEU A 595 -2.21 27.69 31.52
CA LEU A 595 -1.63 28.51 30.45
C LEU A 595 -1.25 29.93 30.88
N PRO A 596 -1.97 30.63 31.80
CA PRO A 596 -1.56 31.95 32.25
C PRO A 596 -0.12 32.00 32.78
N PHE A 597 0.30 31.01 33.56
CA PHE A 597 1.68 30.94 34.06
C PHE A 597 2.69 30.59 32.96
N LEU A 598 2.29 29.73 32.01
CA LEU A 598 3.13 29.37 30.86
C LEU A 598 3.33 30.53 29.89
N LEU A 599 2.39 31.47 29.81
CA LEU A 599 2.55 32.70 29.04
C LEU A 599 3.58 33.63 29.68
N GLU A 600 3.61 33.72 31.01
CA GLU A 600 4.62 34.50 31.74
C GLU A 600 6.02 33.90 31.58
N SER A 601 6.16 32.57 31.68
CA SER A 601 7.44 31.88 31.56
C SER A 601 7.87 31.57 30.13
N LYS A 602 6.99 31.76 29.13
CA LYS A 602 7.15 31.22 27.76
C LYS A 602 7.40 29.70 27.79
N GLY A 603 6.66 29.03 28.66
CA GLY A 603 6.79 27.63 29.00
C GLY A 603 6.14 26.68 28.00
N SER A 604 5.95 25.43 28.43
CA SER A 604 5.47 24.34 27.58
C SER A 604 4.18 23.68 28.10
N PHE A 605 3.19 23.44 27.25
CA PHE A 605 1.97 22.69 27.56
C PHE A 605 1.90 21.41 26.71
N ILE A 606 2.12 20.25 27.31
CA ILE A 606 2.26 18.98 26.62
C ILE A 606 1.19 18.01 27.10
N VAL A 607 0.48 17.36 26.17
CA VAL A 607 -0.46 16.29 26.51
C VAL A 607 0.15 14.95 26.15
N ILE A 608 -0.06 13.94 27.01
CA ILE A 608 0.26 12.57 26.69
C ILE A 608 -0.96 11.93 26.02
N SER A 609 -0.88 11.80 24.70
CA SER A 609 -1.94 11.29 23.83
C SER A 609 -1.77 9.78 23.59
N SER A 610 -2.07 9.30 22.40
CA SER A 610 -1.88 7.91 21.96
C SER A 610 -1.69 7.85 20.45
N ILE A 611 -1.02 6.80 19.96
CA ILE A 611 -1.04 6.41 18.54
C ILE A 611 -2.47 6.09 18.08
N SER A 612 -3.34 5.65 18.99
CA SER A 612 -4.77 5.42 18.75
C SER A 612 -5.52 6.68 18.29
N ALA A 613 -4.98 7.89 18.52
CA ALA A 613 -5.55 9.12 17.98
C ALA A 613 -5.54 9.13 16.43
N GLN A 614 -4.70 8.31 15.81
CA GLN A 614 -4.56 8.18 14.36
C GLN A 614 -5.24 6.90 13.82
N SER A 615 -5.60 5.95 14.69
CA SER A 615 -6.18 4.67 14.30
C SER A 615 -7.64 4.80 13.85
N LEU A 616 -7.92 4.43 12.61
CA LEU A 616 -9.29 4.28 12.07
C LEU A 616 -9.80 2.84 12.09
N ILE A 617 -8.90 1.87 12.34
CA ILE A 617 -9.21 0.45 12.55
C ILE A 617 -8.91 0.17 14.03
N GLY A 618 -9.89 -0.39 14.75
CA GLY A 618 -9.86 -0.64 16.21
C GLY A 618 -8.81 -1.66 16.63
N PHE A 619 -7.53 -1.36 16.42
CA PHE A 619 -6.39 -2.21 16.75
C PHE A 619 -6.23 -2.24 18.28
N GLY A 620 -6.95 -3.13 18.96
CA GLY A 620 -6.82 -3.38 20.40
C GLY A 620 -7.28 -2.22 21.30
N THR A 621 -8.16 -1.34 20.83
CA THR A 621 -8.66 -0.17 21.58
C THR A 621 -10.10 0.19 21.19
N THR A 622 -10.75 1.03 22.00
CA THR A 622 -12.17 1.40 21.86
C THR A 622 -12.36 2.66 21.00
N SER A 623 -13.50 2.76 20.35
CA SER A 623 -13.92 3.88 19.49
C SER A 623 -13.93 5.20 20.26
N HIS A 624 -14.47 5.21 21.49
CA HIS A 624 -14.43 6.41 22.34
C HIS A 624 -13.02 6.83 22.73
N TYR A 625 -12.10 5.88 22.92
CA TYR A 625 -10.71 6.20 23.24
C TYR A 625 -10.01 6.86 22.05
N CYS A 626 -10.12 6.27 20.86
CA CYS A 626 -9.54 6.83 19.62
C CYS A 626 -10.07 8.24 19.36
N THR A 627 -11.39 8.41 19.36
CA THR A 627 -12.05 9.70 19.05
C THR A 627 -11.73 10.77 20.10
N SER A 628 -11.75 10.44 21.39
CA SER A 628 -11.42 11.40 22.45
C SER A 628 -9.93 11.79 22.47
N LYS A 629 -9.01 10.87 22.12
CA LYS A 629 -7.58 11.18 21.97
C LYS A 629 -7.28 12.02 20.72
N LEU A 630 -8.00 11.80 19.62
CA LEU A 630 -7.96 12.68 18.45
C LEU A 630 -8.44 14.10 18.81
N ALA A 631 -9.56 14.23 19.51
CA ALA A 631 -10.08 15.50 19.97
C ALA A 631 -9.10 16.23 20.93
N GLN A 632 -8.44 15.49 21.83
CA GLN A 632 -7.38 16.01 22.69
C GLN A 632 -6.19 16.55 21.86
N ALA A 633 -5.74 15.82 20.84
CA ALA A 633 -4.65 16.28 19.98
C ALA A 633 -5.03 17.54 19.17
N ARG A 634 -6.28 17.64 18.69
CA ARG A 634 -6.77 18.84 18.00
C ARG A 634 -6.77 20.07 18.92
N MET A 635 -7.05 19.90 20.21
CA MET A 635 -6.99 20.99 21.19
C MET A 635 -5.59 21.60 21.28
N ILE A 636 -4.54 20.79 21.14
CA ILE A 636 -3.15 21.27 21.14
C ILE A 636 -2.85 22.13 19.93
N GLU A 637 -3.35 21.75 18.75
CA GLU A 637 -3.22 22.59 17.56
C GLU A 637 -3.95 23.93 17.72
N MET A 638 -5.08 23.96 18.43
CA MET A 638 -5.78 25.22 18.76
C MET A 638 -4.97 26.09 19.72
N ILE A 639 -4.38 25.52 20.77
CA ILE A 639 -3.52 26.26 21.71
C ILE A 639 -2.29 26.80 20.97
N HIS A 640 -1.68 25.99 20.10
CA HIS A 640 -0.59 26.43 19.24
C HIS A 640 -0.99 27.66 18.41
N ALA A 641 -2.12 27.59 17.70
CA ALA A 641 -2.60 28.69 16.86
C ALA A 641 -2.87 29.98 17.65
N GLN A 642 -3.21 29.89 18.94
CA GLN A 642 -3.57 31.04 19.79
C GLN A 642 -2.39 31.65 20.58
N TYR A 643 -1.34 30.87 20.84
CA TYR A 643 -0.31 31.25 21.82
C TYR A 643 1.14 30.96 21.37
N ALA A 644 1.37 30.36 20.20
CA ALA A 644 2.74 30.10 19.73
C ALA A 644 3.55 31.39 19.50
N ASP A 645 2.91 32.44 18.99
CA ASP A 645 3.48 33.78 18.81
C ASP A 645 3.87 34.46 20.14
N LYS A 646 3.20 34.07 21.23
CA LYS A 646 3.51 34.51 22.61
C LYS A 646 4.58 33.65 23.28
N GLY A 647 5.18 32.70 22.56
CA GLY A 647 6.31 31.90 23.01
C GLY A 647 5.95 30.62 23.76
N VAL A 648 4.67 30.24 23.80
CA VAL A 648 4.25 28.95 24.38
C VAL A 648 4.55 27.82 23.42
N PHE A 649 5.21 26.77 23.93
CA PHE A 649 5.44 25.54 23.18
C PHE A 649 4.38 24.50 23.55
N VAL A 650 3.75 23.87 22.58
CA VAL A 650 2.77 22.81 22.84
C VAL A 650 3.00 21.60 21.96
N ALA A 651 2.69 20.40 22.47
CA ALA A 651 2.82 19.17 21.71
C ALA A 651 1.87 18.08 22.24
N SER A 652 1.51 17.14 21.36
CA SER A 652 0.78 15.92 21.70
C SER A 652 1.72 14.72 21.57
N VAL A 653 2.07 14.07 22.66
CA VAL A 653 3.11 13.02 22.67
C VAL A 653 2.49 11.65 22.90
N HIS A 654 2.77 10.69 22.03
CA HIS A 654 2.52 9.27 22.28
C HIS A 654 3.62 8.69 23.17
N PRO A 655 3.25 8.04 24.29
CA PRO A 655 4.21 7.59 25.30
C PRO A 655 4.85 6.22 25.03
N GLY A 656 4.57 5.60 23.88
CA GLY A 656 4.88 4.17 23.65
C GLY A 656 3.84 3.24 24.26
N GLY A 657 4.04 1.94 24.07
CA GLY A 657 3.22 0.87 24.63
C GLY A 657 3.86 0.32 25.90
N MET A 658 3.38 0.74 27.06
CA MET A 658 3.90 0.30 28.37
C MET A 658 2.84 -0.39 29.21
N GLN A 659 3.28 -1.28 30.10
CA GLN A 659 2.37 -1.88 31.08
C GLN A 659 1.86 -0.80 32.05
N SER A 660 0.55 -0.66 32.10
CA SER A 660 -0.15 0.29 32.96
C SER A 660 -1.43 -0.32 33.51
N GLU A 661 -2.13 0.40 34.37
CA GLU A 661 -3.48 0.00 34.80
C GLU A 661 -4.44 -0.18 33.62
N PHE A 662 -4.33 0.66 32.59
CA PHE A 662 -5.12 0.55 31.35
C PHE A 662 -4.90 -0.78 30.62
N SER A 663 -3.68 -1.30 30.65
CA SER A 663 -3.30 -2.47 29.87
C SER A 663 -3.41 -3.80 30.62
N ARG A 664 -3.77 -3.78 31.91
CA ARG A 664 -3.95 -5.02 32.71
C ARG A 664 -5.16 -5.84 32.26
N ALA A 665 -6.13 -5.22 31.60
CA ALA A 665 -7.28 -5.88 30.97
C ALA A 665 -7.10 -6.10 29.45
N ALA A 666 -5.90 -5.84 28.92
CA ALA A 666 -5.56 -6.02 27.52
C ALA A 666 -5.53 -7.50 27.13
N SER A 667 -6.05 -7.84 25.95
CA SER A 667 -6.00 -9.21 25.43
C SER A 667 -4.56 -9.70 25.31
N LYS A 668 -4.35 -11.02 25.38
CA LYS A 668 -3.01 -11.62 25.21
C LYS A 668 -2.36 -11.18 23.90
N ASP A 669 -3.17 -10.90 22.88
CA ASP A 669 -2.74 -10.52 21.54
C ASP A 669 -2.07 -9.14 21.48
N ILE A 670 -2.25 -8.26 22.48
CA ILE A 670 -1.60 -6.94 22.49
C ILE A 670 -0.61 -6.75 23.64
N GLN A 671 -0.51 -7.71 24.57
CA GLN A 671 0.42 -7.63 25.71
C GLN A 671 1.88 -7.59 25.27
N HIS A 672 2.22 -8.24 24.14
CA HIS A 672 3.57 -8.22 23.58
C HIS A 672 3.98 -6.84 23.01
N LEU A 673 3.01 -5.94 22.77
CA LEU A 673 3.26 -4.56 22.33
C LEU A 673 3.45 -3.58 23.49
N LEU A 674 3.26 -4.05 24.74
CA LEU A 674 3.20 -3.22 25.95
C LEU A 674 4.46 -3.37 26.81
N THR A 675 5.63 -3.35 26.16
CA THR A 675 6.94 -3.65 26.77
C THR A 675 7.82 -2.41 26.98
N ASP A 676 7.42 -1.25 26.47
CA ASP A 676 8.23 -0.04 26.52
C ASP A 676 8.39 0.44 27.98
N SER A 677 9.59 0.94 28.30
CA SER A 677 9.92 1.49 29.60
C SER A 677 9.13 2.78 29.86
N PRO A 678 8.50 2.94 31.04
CA PRO A 678 7.88 4.19 31.43
C PRO A 678 8.84 5.38 31.47
N ASP A 679 10.15 5.14 31.61
CA ASP A 679 11.17 6.19 31.62
C ASP A 679 11.45 6.76 30.23
N LEU A 680 11.09 6.07 29.15
CA LEU A 680 11.34 6.54 27.78
C LEU A 680 10.61 7.86 27.49
N VAL A 681 9.32 7.95 27.80
CA VAL A 681 8.55 9.18 27.62
C VAL A 681 9.05 10.31 28.52
N GLY A 682 9.59 9.98 29.70
CA GLY A 682 10.23 10.93 30.59
C GLY A 682 11.52 11.51 30.02
N ALA A 683 12.43 10.64 29.56
CA ALA A 683 13.68 11.02 28.91
C ALA A 683 13.42 11.88 27.65
N PHE A 684 12.48 11.46 26.80
CA PHE A 684 12.06 12.24 25.63
C PHE A 684 11.49 13.61 26.01
N SER A 685 10.69 13.68 27.08
CA SER A 685 10.12 14.94 27.58
C SER A 685 11.19 15.91 28.10
N VAL A 686 12.23 15.40 28.76
CA VAL A 686 13.39 16.20 29.17
C VAL A 686 14.17 16.69 27.94
N TRP A 687 14.46 15.80 26.97
CA TRP A 687 15.12 16.19 25.72
C TRP A 687 14.35 17.28 24.96
N LEU A 688 13.01 17.19 24.92
CA LEU A 688 12.17 18.18 24.25
C LEU A 688 12.34 19.58 24.85
N LEU A 689 12.64 19.65 26.16
CA LEU A 689 12.69 20.87 26.96
C LEU A 689 14.10 21.34 27.36
N LYS A 690 15.16 20.56 27.07
CA LYS A 690 16.54 20.95 27.39
C LYS A 690 16.91 22.28 26.70
N ALA A 691 17.79 23.06 27.32
CA ALA A 691 18.18 24.39 26.83
C ALA A 691 18.93 24.32 25.49
N GLU A 692 19.86 23.38 25.37
CA GLU A 692 20.68 23.19 24.17
C GLU A 692 19.81 22.84 22.95
N GLY A 693 19.74 23.71 21.94
CA GLY A 693 18.96 23.48 20.72
C GLY A 693 17.45 23.71 20.86
N MET A 694 17.00 24.29 21.99
CA MET A 694 15.58 24.54 22.27
C MET A 694 14.89 25.32 21.15
N GLY A 695 15.53 26.36 20.61
CA GLY A 695 14.97 27.17 19.53
C GLY A 695 14.65 26.36 18.26
N LYS A 696 15.56 25.45 17.86
CA LYS A 696 15.36 24.57 16.70
C LYS A 696 14.20 23.60 16.95
N ARG A 697 14.19 22.93 18.11
CA ARG A 697 13.10 22.00 18.48
C ARG A 697 11.76 22.71 18.56
N ARG A 698 11.69 23.88 19.20
CA ARG A 698 10.46 24.68 19.27
C ARG A 698 10.01 25.15 17.90
N GLY A 699 10.92 25.54 17.01
CA GLY A 699 10.58 25.90 15.63
C GLY A 699 9.99 24.72 14.84
N ALA A 700 10.58 23.53 15.00
CA ALA A 700 10.19 22.36 14.23
C ALA A 700 8.96 21.64 14.78
N LEU A 701 8.81 21.52 16.10
CA LEU A 701 7.89 20.58 16.73
C LEU A 701 6.67 21.21 17.41
N ASN A 702 6.58 22.55 17.48
CA ASN A 702 5.47 23.21 18.18
C ASN A 702 4.13 22.97 17.46
N GLY A 703 3.11 22.59 18.23
CA GLY A 703 1.76 22.28 17.75
C GLY A 703 1.65 20.91 17.08
N ARG A 704 2.64 20.03 17.19
CA ARG A 704 2.70 18.76 16.47
C ARG A 704 2.41 17.55 17.36
N TRP A 705 2.01 16.46 16.71
CA TRP A 705 1.91 15.14 17.30
C TRP A 705 3.25 14.42 17.18
N LEU A 706 3.76 13.85 18.26
CA LEU A 706 5.09 13.25 18.36
C LEU A 706 5.02 11.86 18.99
N SER A 707 5.99 10.99 18.72
CA SER A 707 6.17 9.72 19.43
C SER A 707 7.48 9.73 20.20
N CYS A 708 7.46 9.35 21.49
CA CYS A 708 8.69 9.23 22.27
C CYS A 708 9.56 8.03 21.85
N LYS A 709 9.02 7.12 21.01
CA LYS A 709 9.78 5.99 20.47
C LYS A 709 10.76 6.40 19.38
N TRP A 710 10.54 7.53 18.73
CA TRP A 710 11.38 7.95 17.61
C TRP A 710 12.80 8.28 18.09
N ASP A 711 13.81 7.83 17.33
CA ASP A 711 15.17 8.31 17.49
C ASP A 711 15.23 9.84 17.22
N VAL A 712 15.73 10.58 18.20
CA VAL A 712 15.72 12.05 18.15
C VAL A 712 16.74 12.61 17.18
N VAL A 713 17.82 11.88 16.86
CA VAL A 713 18.83 12.32 15.89
C VAL A 713 18.25 12.24 14.49
N GLU A 714 17.57 11.13 14.16
CA GLU A 714 16.82 10.99 12.92
C GLU A 714 15.67 12.00 12.82
N LEU A 715 14.97 12.25 13.92
CA LEU A 715 13.91 13.26 13.98
C LEU A 715 14.46 14.68 13.75
N GLU A 716 15.59 15.03 14.36
CA GLU A 716 16.28 16.32 14.17
C GLU A 716 16.70 16.53 12.71
N ALA A 717 17.16 15.48 12.03
CA ALA A 717 17.50 15.52 10.60
C ALA A 717 16.29 15.84 9.70
N LYS A 718 15.06 15.66 10.20
CA LYS A 718 13.81 15.94 9.46
C LYS A 718 13.17 17.28 9.80
N PHE A 719 13.76 18.10 10.67
CA PHE A 719 13.17 19.36 11.13
C PHE A 719 12.78 20.31 10.00
N ASP A 720 13.65 20.49 9.01
CA ASP A 720 13.36 21.39 7.87
C ASP A 720 12.14 20.91 7.07
N SER A 721 12.06 19.60 6.80
CA SER A 721 10.92 19.00 6.10
C SER A 721 9.63 19.13 6.90
N ILE A 722 9.68 18.86 8.21
CA ILE A 722 8.54 19.00 9.12
C ILE A 722 7.99 20.43 9.08
N GLN A 723 8.85 21.44 9.04
CA GLN A 723 8.43 22.84 8.99
C GLN A 723 7.90 23.23 7.62
N GLN A 724 8.62 22.91 6.55
CA GLN A 724 8.28 23.31 5.18
C GLN A 724 6.97 22.68 4.70
N GLN A 725 6.71 21.43 5.08
CA GLN A 725 5.54 20.67 4.65
C GLN A 725 4.43 20.61 5.72
N ASP A 726 4.65 21.27 6.86
CA ASP A 726 3.73 21.29 8.00
C ASP A 726 3.27 19.89 8.49
N LEU A 727 4.20 18.93 8.49
CA LEU A 727 3.94 17.52 8.82
C LEU A 727 3.53 17.30 10.27
N LEU A 728 3.04 16.10 10.60
CA LEU A 728 2.72 15.68 11.98
C LEU A 728 1.61 16.48 12.67
N LYS A 729 0.73 17.12 11.89
CA LYS A 729 -0.54 17.69 12.37
C LYS A 729 -1.70 16.96 11.72
N PHE A 730 -2.86 16.92 12.40
CA PHE A 730 -4.04 16.29 11.84
C PHE A 730 -4.63 17.20 10.76
N ARG A 731 -4.89 16.67 9.57
CA ARG A 731 -5.54 17.40 8.46
C ARG A 731 -6.79 16.66 8.04
N MET A 732 -7.86 17.42 7.77
CA MET A 732 -9.03 16.89 7.09
C MET A 732 -8.75 16.97 5.59
N VAL A 733 -8.79 15.82 4.92
CA VAL A 733 -8.75 15.77 3.46
C VAL A 733 -10.20 15.97 3.01
N VAL A 734 -10.49 17.10 2.35
CA VAL A 734 -11.84 17.47 1.88
C VAL A 734 -11.92 17.31 0.38
#